data_AF-A0A0A2WH04-F1
#
_entry.id   AF-A0A0A2WH04-F1
#
_cell.length_a   1.000
_cell.length_b   1.000
_cell.length_c   1.000
_cell.angle_alpha   90.00
_cell.angle_beta   90.00
_cell.angle_gamma   90.00
#
_symmetry.space_group_name_H-M   'P 1'
#
loop_
_entity.id
_entity.type
_entity.pdbx_description
1 polymer ?
#
loop_
_entity_poly.entity_id
_entity_poly.type
_entity_poly.pdbx_seq_one_letter_code
_entity_poly.pdbx_strand_id
1 'polypeptide(L)'
;MIRDTIWFIFAGWLIPRWFAAVAVVILSTALLPIVSLLWQRPKLPKNAPELVRGWPILGSVDFYLQRCKFLEKQHKRRKGQPFSLYYGPHLIVGLVGEAGRTLLFNARQFDVRAGYSILLAASPHIETDIDNPALSQVNMFKRILTRERLINSLPKLLEDTDVVFGGLSDREAVVPIFPFMYRLVYKLTHRTGGVHEIAEDEELLDSTLKQFSSMEDCSLLQIMFTGWPLPSMLSKLWAGFKLHRVITGLMKERRRTGRNETDALQFLMNLGETDLEIVKCVIGILFSGLLNTGVNSAWLLSYLANDRMWYNKVQAEVDAFIARHRRTAAESVLDILQRIPYHDWDTQLPVIDVCLRETLRINLYGPAIRKNISDEDVIIPGTDQVVPSKAFAFYAMDSVHLNESIYPNAFHWEPARHLPGREEGTNKAHEFVAWGSGLHPCSSKVATLEIAVAVVAMFAHNEFHLAEPDGQPRLRPLPNLNRDNLSVNWPSEAVYVRCQGMCSREGGEPEAEETYETQVHYYNLSSACAPANMLKLGNGRARLQPATSKRTRLCDPETQFSPPVGIIRRRLRAAVGWTRLSWRAIDLRVAGINTGCAAASARLFHVLVRLALPPRPSVDGSITALPIMKIAAILVTLGVASCAVAEDVLYSRRHLSKRFIDSDGNYNMTFIHVNDVHAHLDEFAKSGSDCTDLSKGCFGGYARIKTKVEELRKTYPDHLLLNAGDEFQGTLFFSYYGGEKIADTINNLNFDVMTLGNHEWDNGDEELGKFLKNLTFPIVACNVKSENEALNKTVKNYHIFDKHKLAIIGATTETTKGISNVGNGTNFLDVTTEVQKAIWEIRNTTDIRRIVALTHIGYEEDQKLAKDTEGLSLIVGGHSHTLVGDMPNAAGKYPTIVEDKSGNEVFIVTSYRWGEYLGSIDLTFDKQGRALSYHGAPIHMTNTTKFDKSLQNKVLAWRKPFEEFSNEVIGTTKNELDQTNCQKEDCLLGQVMTDAMLDYRRNISKNAGDELADFAFMNAGGIRATIGPGNITRGAILTSFPFGNAIVQLPYSGKDLRKMIEGWVSRESQFSKKKTTSWFQISKNIKIEYNPDNDSGSKLISVSVGDKPLDDDRQDYRVVTLDFVARGGDNLVEPTTGSAALDTNSDIFEAYVKANTPLTNELEKRVVKTDKKTPDSTLTTGGNNATSTSKAGSGSSSTGDAKGSRSAASSLDMAIIFAFVVAAVVSLVM
;
A
#
# COMPACT_ATOMS: atom_id res chain seq x y z
N MET A 1 -66.58 47.47 38.88
CA MET A 1 -66.44 47.51 37.41
C MET A 1 -65.45 48.58 36.94
N ILE A 2 -65.68 49.89 37.08
CA ILE A 2 -64.71 50.90 36.55
C ILE A 2 -63.36 50.89 37.29
N ARG A 3 -63.34 50.55 38.60
CA ARG A 3 -62.09 50.55 39.40
C ARG A 3 -61.15 49.38 39.09
N ASP A 4 -61.67 48.32 38.46
CA ASP A 4 -61.00 47.02 38.33
C ASP A 4 -60.32 46.88 36.96
N THR A 5 -60.90 47.49 35.91
CA THR A 5 -60.33 47.54 34.55
C THR A 5 -59.04 48.35 34.48
N ILE A 6 -58.90 49.40 35.31
CA ILE A 6 -57.71 50.28 35.34
C ILE A 6 -56.46 49.52 35.81
N TRP A 7 -56.62 48.56 36.73
CA TRP A 7 -55.50 47.77 37.25
C TRP A 7 -54.84 46.87 36.18
N PHE A 8 -55.63 46.28 35.28
CA PHE A 8 -55.08 45.45 34.19
C PHE A 8 -54.28 46.24 33.16
N ILE A 9 -54.66 47.50 32.89
CA ILE A 9 -53.95 48.36 31.94
C ILE A 9 -52.59 48.81 32.51
N PHE A 10 -52.51 49.09 33.82
CA PHE A 10 -51.23 49.42 34.47
C PHE A 10 -50.33 48.21 34.73
N ALA A 11 -50.89 47.02 35.00
CA ALA A 11 -50.11 45.79 35.16
C ALA A 11 -49.33 45.41 33.88
N GLY A 12 -49.81 45.80 32.69
CA GLY A 12 -49.13 45.59 31.41
C GLY A 12 -47.76 46.29 31.28
N TRP A 13 -47.43 47.26 32.13
CA TRP A 13 -46.11 47.90 32.19
C TRP A 13 -45.12 47.22 33.16
N LEU A 14 -45.51 46.13 33.81
CA LEU A 14 -44.68 45.36 34.75
C LEU A 14 -44.26 43.97 34.25
N ILE A 15 -44.36 43.70 32.94
CA ILE A 15 -43.35 42.84 32.30
C ILE A 15 -42.09 43.70 32.13
N PRO A 16 -40.98 43.41 32.84
CA PRO A 16 -39.80 44.25 32.74
C PRO A 16 -39.27 44.28 31.31
N ARG A 17 -38.75 45.43 30.84
CA ARG A 17 -38.09 45.51 29.52
C ARG A 17 -36.91 44.54 29.39
N TRP A 18 -36.27 44.17 30.51
CA TRP A 18 -35.27 43.09 30.50
C TRP A 18 -35.85 41.72 30.16
N PHE A 19 -37.11 41.42 30.51
CA PHE A 19 -37.74 40.13 30.19
C PHE A 19 -38.01 40.02 28.68
N ALA A 20 -38.47 41.10 28.06
CA ALA A 20 -38.60 41.19 26.60
C ALA A 20 -37.22 41.15 25.90
N ALA A 21 -36.21 41.85 26.43
CA ALA A 21 -34.85 41.81 25.90
C ALA A 21 -34.22 40.41 26.04
N VAL A 22 -34.38 39.73 27.18
CA VAL A 22 -33.92 38.35 27.41
C VAL A 22 -34.67 37.38 26.50
N ALA A 23 -35.98 37.54 26.31
CA ALA A 23 -36.74 36.73 25.35
C ALA A 23 -36.24 36.95 23.91
N VAL A 24 -35.95 38.20 23.50
CA VAL A 24 -35.37 38.50 22.19
C VAL A 24 -33.94 37.97 22.06
N VAL A 25 -33.12 38.05 23.10
CA VAL A 25 -31.76 37.45 23.12
C VAL A 25 -31.85 35.93 23.01
N ILE A 26 -32.68 35.26 23.80
CA ILE A 26 -32.89 33.80 23.72
C ILE A 26 -33.46 33.38 22.36
N LEU A 27 -34.42 34.12 21.81
CA LEU A 27 -34.99 33.83 20.49
C LEU A 27 -33.98 34.05 19.37
N SER A 28 -33.16 35.10 19.44
CA SER A 28 -32.11 35.37 18.44
C SER A 28 -30.92 34.42 18.55
N THR A 29 -30.48 34.03 19.75
CA THR A 29 -29.47 32.97 19.92
C THR A 29 -30.01 31.58 19.59
N ALA A 30 -31.33 31.36 19.55
CA ALA A 30 -31.96 30.16 19.00
C ALA A 30 -32.20 30.22 17.48
N LEU A 31 -32.46 31.41 16.92
CA LEU A 31 -32.69 31.62 15.48
C LEU A 31 -31.42 31.73 14.65
N LEU A 32 -30.35 32.36 15.15
CA LEU A 32 -29.07 32.47 14.45
C LEU A 32 -28.47 31.08 14.09
N PRO A 33 -28.50 30.06 14.96
CA PRO A 33 -28.12 28.69 14.61
C PRO A 33 -28.99 28.08 13.50
N ILE A 34 -30.30 28.29 13.58
CA ILE A 34 -31.26 27.78 12.59
C ILE A 34 -31.00 28.40 11.22
N VAL A 35 -30.77 29.71 11.16
CA VAL A 35 -30.43 30.44 9.93
C VAL A 35 -29.06 29.99 9.42
N SER A 36 -28.07 29.83 10.30
CA SER A 36 -26.72 29.36 9.93
C SER A 36 -26.74 27.95 9.31
N LEU A 37 -27.42 26.98 9.95
CA LEU A 37 -27.58 25.61 9.45
C LEU A 37 -28.32 25.55 8.10
N LEU A 38 -29.29 26.45 7.87
CA LEU A 38 -29.98 26.56 6.59
C LEU A 38 -29.07 27.17 5.50
N TRP A 39 -28.20 28.12 5.86
CA TRP A 39 -27.26 28.77 4.93
C TRP A 39 -26.07 27.88 4.58
N GLN A 40 -25.64 26.99 5.49
CA GLN A 40 -24.54 26.05 5.31
C GLN A 40 -24.84 24.86 4.41
N ARG A 41 -26.10 24.62 4.02
CA ARG A 41 -26.45 23.49 3.16
C ARG A 41 -25.93 23.69 1.73
N PRO A 42 -25.17 22.73 1.15
CA PRO A 42 -24.78 22.78 -0.24
C PRO A 42 -26.03 22.70 -1.14
N LYS A 43 -26.02 23.49 -2.23
CA LYS A 43 -27.09 23.46 -3.23
C LYS A 43 -27.09 22.12 -3.96
N LEU A 44 -28.28 21.54 -4.15
CA LEU A 44 -28.46 20.32 -4.93
C LEU A 44 -28.28 20.64 -6.44
N PRO A 45 -27.34 20.02 -7.17
CA PRO A 45 -27.20 20.23 -8.61
C PRO A 45 -28.33 19.54 -9.39
N LYS A 46 -28.56 19.96 -10.65
CA LYS A 46 -29.72 19.55 -11.46
C LYS A 46 -29.79 18.04 -11.75
N ASN A 47 -28.64 17.40 -11.76
CA ASN A 47 -28.39 15.98 -12.01
C ASN A 47 -28.19 15.16 -10.73
N ALA A 48 -28.39 15.73 -9.53
CA ALA A 48 -28.43 14.91 -8.33
C ALA A 48 -29.73 14.07 -8.26
N PRO A 49 -29.70 12.86 -7.68
CA PRO A 49 -30.89 12.06 -7.43
C PRO A 49 -31.98 12.78 -6.63
N GLU A 50 -33.25 12.45 -6.87
CA GLU A 50 -34.40 13.20 -6.33
C GLU A 50 -34.39 13.28 -4.78
N LEU A 51 -34.50 14.51 -4.26
CA LEU A 51 -34.44 14.81 -2.84
C LEU A 51 -35.64 14.24 -2.06
N VAL A 52 -35.36 13.44 -1.04
CA VAL A 52 -36.35 12.99 -0.05
C VAL A 52 -36.80 14.18 0.80
N ARG A 53 -38.11 14.45 0.81
CA ARG A 53 -38.73 15.51 1.60
C ARG A 53 -38.59 15.22 3.11
N GLY A 54 -37.65 15.91 3.76
CA GLY A 54 -37.47 15.93 5.21
C GLY A 54 -37.98 17.22 5.87
N TRP A 55 -37.63 17.40 7.15
CA TRP A 55 -37.87 18.63 7.90
C TRP A 55 -36.98 19.79 7.38
N PRO A 56 -37.48 21.04 7.33
CA PRO A 56 -36.73 22.15 6.74
C PRO A 56 -35.30 22.32 7.27
N ILE A 57 -35.11 22.23 8.59
CA ILE A 57 -33.81 22.45 9.27
C ILE A 57 -33.08 21.14 9.57
N LEU A 58 -33.79 20.11 10.04
CA LEU A 58 -33.19 18.85 10.49
C LEU A 58 -32.94 17.86 9.35
N GLY A 59 -33.68 17.95 8.25
CA GLY A 59 -33.62 17.00 7.14
C GLY A 59 -34.42 15.72 7.42
N SER A 60 -33.93 14.59 6.90
CA SER A 60 -34.62 13.29 6.99
C SER A 60 -34.26 12.55 8.29
N VAL A 61 -34.79 13.03 9.42
CA VAL A 61 -34.50 12.47 10.76
C VAL A 61 -34.82 10.96 10.85
N ASP A 62 -35.88 10.52 10.16
CA ASP A 62 -36.28 9.11 10.00
C ASP A 62 -35.13 8.18 9.57
N PHE A 63 -34.17 8.66 8.76
CA PHE A 63 -33.02 7.88 8.28
C PHE A 63 -32.05 7.48 9.42
N TYR A 64 -32.11 8.15 10.57
CA TYR A 64 -31.33 7.81 11.75
C TYR A 64 -32.15 7.23 12.91
N LEU A 65 -33.48 7.41 12.92
CA LEU A 65 -34.35 6.85 13.97
C LEU A 65 -34.99 5.50 13.59
N GLN A 66 -35.23 5.26 12.29
CA GLN A 66 -35.88 4.05 11.76
C GLN A 66 -35.33 3.73 10.37
N ARG A 67 -34.00 3.56 10.27
CA ARG A 67 -33.25 3.44 9.01
C ARG A 67 -33.79 2.36 8.09
N CYS A 68 -34.04 1.14 8.56
CA CYS A 68 -34.53 0.04 7.72
C CYS A 68 -35.87 0.40 7.05
N LYS A 69 -36.83 0.87 7.86
CA LYS A 69 -38.16 1.30 7.38
C LYS A 69 -38.06 2.50 6.43
N PHE A 70 -37.14 3.44 6.70
CA PHE A 70 -36.89 4.56 5.80
C PHE A 70 -36.33 4.10 4.45
N LEU A 71 -35.35 3.21 4.46
CA LEU A 71 -34.70 2.68 3.25
C LEU A 71 -35.65 1.83 2.40
N GLU A 72 -36.40 0.91 3.02
CA GLU A 72 -37.47 0.17 2.36
C GLU A 72 -38.47 1.10 1.68
N LYS A 73 -38.90 2.16 2.41
CA LYS A 73 -39.88 3.15 1.93
C LYS A 73 -39.33 3.93 0.73
N GLN A 74 -38.06 4.33 0.72
CA GLN A 74 -37.46 4.94 -0.46
C GLN A 74 -37.32 3.94 -1.61
N HIS A 75 -36.77 2.75 -1.36
CA HIS A 75 -36.57 1.72 -2.40
C HIS A 75 -37.88 1.36 -3.10
N LYS A 76 -38.94 1.09 -2.33
CA LYS A 76 -40.30 0.79 -2.83
C LYS A 76 -40.91 1.99 -3.59
N ARG A 77 -40.83 3.21 -3.04
CA ARG A 77 -41.35 4.43 -3.71
C ARG A 77 -40.60 4.77 -5.01
N ARG A 78 -39.30 4.52 -5.06
CA ARG A 78 -38.39 4.94 -6.13
C ARG A 78 -38.05 3.84 -7.13
N LYS A 79 -38.67 2.65 -7.01
CA LYS A 79 -38.42 1.48 -7.87
C LYS A 79 -36.91 1.15 -7.99
N GLY A 80 -36.21 1.19 -6.85
CA GLY A 80 -34.76 0.93 -6.80
C GLY A 80 -33.84 2.02 -7.38
N GLN A 81 -34.35 3.21 -7.73
CA GLN A 81 -33.50 4.33 -8.17
C GLN A 81 -32.77 5.00 -6.98
N PRO A 82 -31.60 5.64 -7.21
CA PRO A 82 -30.90 6.45 -6.22
C PRO A 82 -31.73 7.62 -5.67
N PHE A 83 -31.30 8.21 -4.56
CA PHE A 83 -31.98 9.36 -3.95
C PHE A 83 -31.06 10.23 -3.10
N SER A 84 -31.37 11.53 -3.00
CA SER A 84 -30.67 12.45 -2.10
C SER A 84 -31.47 12.70 -0.82
N LEU A 85 -30.80 13.03 0.28
CA LEU A 85 -31.41 13.53 1.51
C LEU A 85 -30.45 14.50 2.22
N TYR A 86 -31.00 15.47 2.95
CA TYR A 86 -30.22 16.22 3.93
C TYR A 86 -30.35 15.60 5.32
N TYR A 87 -29.31 15.72 6.12
CA TYR A 87 -29.34 15.51 7.57
C TYR A 87 -28.51 16.59 8.24
N GLY A 88 -29.15 17.46 9.04
CA GLY A 88 -28.53 18.72 9.47
C GLY A 88 -28.05 19.56 8.27
N PRO A 89 -26.77 19.96 8.20
CA PRO A 89 -26.18 20.65 7.04
C PRO A 89 -25.74 19.69 5.91
N HIS A 90 -25.59 18.39 6.19
CA HIS A 90 -24.93 17.44 5.29
C HIS A 90 -25.87 16.92 4.19
N LEU A 91 -25.39 16.90 2.95
CA LEU A 91 -26.05 16.27 1.80
C LEU A 91 -25.55 14.82 1.65
N ILE A 92 -26.48 13.88 1.60
CA ILE A 92 -26.25 12.44 1.61
C ILE A 92 -26.99 11.83 0.41
N VAL A 93 -26.32 10.97 -0.36
CA VAL A 93 -26.86 10.28 -1.54
C VAL A 93 -26.92 8.77 -1.26
N GLY A 94 -28.13 8.22 -1.29
CA GLY A 94 -28.38 6.78 -1.22
C GLY A 94 -28.19 6.14 -2.59
N LEU A 95 -27.15 5.32 -2.70
CA LEU A 95 -26.85 4.49 -3.85
C LEU A 95 -27.58 3.15 -3.74
N VAL A 96 -28.01 2.60 -4.88
CA VAL A 96 -28.85 1.39 -4.94
C VAL A 96 -28.38 0.50 -6.10
N GLY A 97 -28.57 -0.81 -5.95
CA GLY A 97 -28.24 -1.80 -6.97
C GLY A 97 -26.73 -1.98 -7.21
N GLU A 98 -26.40 -2.85 -8.17
CA GLU A 98 -25.04 -3.25 -8.52
C GLU A 98 -24.16 -2.06 -8.92
N ALA A 99 -24.66 -1.18 -9.80
CA ALA A 99 -23.93 0.02 -10.23
C ALA A 99 -23.60 0.97 -9.07
N GLY A 100 -24.57 1.22 -8.19
CA GLY A 100 -24.37 2.06 -7.00
C GLY A 100 -23.41 1.44 -5.98
N ARG A 101 -23.44 0.10 -5.84
CA ARG A 101 -22.53 -0.65 -4.97
C ARG A 101 -21.09 -0.58 -5.48
N THR A 102 -20.88 -0.95 -6.75
CA THR A 102 -19.56 -0.93 -7.41
C THR A 102 -18.98 0.48 -7.44
N LEU A 103 -19.80 1.52 -7.63
CA LEU A 103 -19.37 2.91 -7.49
C LEU A 103 -18.88 3.21 -6.06
N LEU A 104 -19.68 2.87 -5.03
CA LEU A 104 -19.29 3.18 -3.65
C LEU A 104 -17.96 2.53 -3.27
N PHE A 105 -17.74 1.28 -3.66
CA PHE A 105 -16.56 0.53 -3.24
C PHE A 105 -15.31 0.81 -4.10
N ASN A 106 -15.44 1.19 -5.38
CA ASN A 106 -14.30 1.31 -6.30
C ASN A 106 -13.99 2.73 -6.81
N ALA A 107 -14.79 3.75 -6.49
CA ALA A 107 -14.47 5.13 -6.84
C ALA A 107 -13.30 5.68 -6.00
N ARG A 108 -12.17 6.04 -6.64
CA ARG A 108 -11.01 6.67 -5.98
C ARG A 108 -11.35 8.02 -5.31
N GLN A 109 -12.40 8.70 -5.78
CA GLN A 109 -12.91 9.97 -5.25
C GLN A 109 -13.62 9.84 -3.89
N PHE A 110 -13.97 8.62 -3.48
CA PHE A 110 -14.79 8.38 -2.29
C PHE A 110 -13.93 7.87 -1.12
N ASP A 111 -13.66 8.74 -0.14
CA ASP A 111 -12.93 8.36 1.08
C ASP A 111 -13.86 7.84 2.18
N VAL A 112 -13.42 6.79 2.87
CA VAL A 112 -14.12 6.14 3.97
C VAL A 112 -13.97 6.93 5.28
N ARG A 113 -12.77 7.45 5.59
CA ARG A 113 -12.47 8.10 6.88
C ARG A 113 -13.23 9.42 7.02
N ALA A 114 -13.26 10.24 5.97
CA ALA A 114 -14.03 11.46 5.85
C ALA A 114 -15.56 11.21 5.81
N GLY A 115 -15.99 10.00 5.43
CA GLY A 115 -17.38 9.54 5.53
C GLY A 115 -17.79 9.27 6.98
N TYR A 116 -17.12 8.31 7.63
CA TYR A 116 -17.46 7.84 8.97
C TYR A 116 -17.15 8.86 10.08
N SER A 117 -16.05 9.62 10.00
CA SER A 117 -15.72 10.61 11.04
C SER A 117 -16.85 11.61 11.29
N ILE A 118 -17.57 12.03 10.25
CA ILE A 118 -18.68 12.98 10.34
C ILE A 118 -20.02 12.27 10.58
N LEU A 119 -20.36 11.23 9.79
CA LEU A 119 -21.71 10.63 9.83
C LEU A 119 -21.90 9.50 10.85
N LEU A 120 -20.83 9.01 11.49
CA LEU A 120 -20.89 8.16 12.69
C LEU A 120 -20.60 8.96 13.97
N ALA A 121 -19.76 10.00 13.90
CA ALA A 121 -19.38 10.86 15.04
C ALA A 121 -18.77 10.11 16.26
N ALA A 122 -18.26 8.89 16.05
CA ALA A 122 -17.53 8.11 17.04
C ALA A 122 -16.12 8.69 17.31
N SER A 123 -15.36 8.96 16.25
CA SER A 123 -14.01 9.52 16.33
C SER A 123 -14.02 11.02 16.68
N PRO A 124 -13.12 11.53 17.54
CA PRO A 124 -13.08 12.94 17.90
C PRO A 124 -12.60 13.82 16.72
N HIS A 125 -13.38 14.86 16.40
CA HIS A 125 -12.92 15.95 15.53
C HIS A 125 -11.83 16.79 16.24
N ILE A 126 -10.58 16.38 16.07
CA ILE A 126 -9.43 17.29 16.19
C ILE A 126 -9.38 18.09 14.90
N GLU A 127 -9.19 19.41 14.96
CA GLU A 127 -8.93 20.21 13.77
C GLU A 127 -7.63 19.74 13.12
N THR A 128 -7.75 19.23 11.90
CA THR A 128 -6.64 18.83 11.05
C THR A 128 -6.55 19.80 9.88
N ASP A 129 -5.34 20.25 9.53
CA ASP A 129 -5.13 21.01 8.31
C ASP A 129 -5.76 20.30 7.11
N ILE A 130 -6.41 21.09 6.24
CA ILE A 130 -7.41 20.61 5.29
C ILE A 130 -6.79 19.74 4.17
N ASP A 131 -5.46 19.74 4.04
CA ASP A 131 -4.75 19.29 2.85
C ASP A 131 -4.39 17.79 2.80
N ASN A 132 -4.07 17.11 3.93
CA ASN A 132 -3.94 15.63 3.95
C ASN A 132 -3.80 14.95 5.35
N PRO A 133 -4.89 14.70 6.11
CA PRO A 133 -4.81 13.99 7.40
C PRO A 133 -4.87 12.46 7.28
N ALA A 134 -5.41 11.92 6.18
CA ALA A 134 -5.66 10.48 6.04
C ALA A 134 -4.36 9.69 5.76
N LEU A 135 -3.44 10.24 4.97
CA LEU A 135 -2.24 9.54 4.50
C LEU A 135 -1.27 9.18 5.62
N SER A 136 -0.99 10.09 6.57
CA SER A 136 -0.03 9.85 7.65
C SER A 136 -0.44 8.68 8.54
N GLN A 137 -1.71 8.64 8.97
CA GLN A 137 -2.23 7.54 9.78
C GLN A 137 -2.38 6.23 9.00
N VAL A 138 -2.76 6.26 7.72
CA VAL A 138 -2.75 5.04 6.89
C VAL A 138 -1.34 4.46 6.78
N ASN A 139 -0.33 5.31 6.63
CA ASN A 139 1.07 4.87 6.54
C ASN A 139 1.60 4.36 7.88
N MET A 140 1.27 5.02 9.02
CA MET A 140 1.57 4.48 10.34
C MET A 140 0.89 3.12 10.59
N PHE A 141 -0.39 2.96 10.24
CA PHE A 141 -1.12 1.69 10.38
C PHE A 141 -0.47 0.56 9.55
N LYS A 142 -0.05 0.85 8.32
CA LYS A 142 0.71 -0.11 7.48
C LYS A 142 2.05 -0.52 8.11
N ARG A 143 2.76 0.42 8.75
CA ARG A 143 4.07 0.17 9.38
C ARG A 143 3.99 -0.66 10.67
N ILE A 144 2.88 -0.58 11.44
CA ILE A 144 2.73 -1.29 12.72
C ILE A 144 1.99 -2.64 12.63
N LEU A 145 1.12 -2.82 11.62
CA LEU A 145 0.33 -4.05 11.43
C LEU A 145 0.95 -4.98 10.36
N THR A 146 2.28 -5.06 10.31
CA THR A 146 3.01 -5.95 9.38
C THR A 146 2.95 -7.42 9.85
N ARG A 147 3.06 -8.36 8.91
CA ARG A 147 3.04 -9.81 9.18
C ARG A 147 4.04 -10.24 10.26
N GLU A 148 5.25 -9.70 10.20
CA GLU A 148 6.31 -9.92 11.20
C GLU A 148 5.88 -9.47 12.61
N ARG A 149 5.26 -8.30 12.75
CA ARG A 149 4.79 -7.78 14.03
C ARG A 149 3.60 -8.58 14.58
N LEU A 150 2.77 -9.16 13.71
CA LEU A 150 1.73 -10.11 14.11
C LEU A 150 2.31 -11.46 14.56
N ILE A 151 3.33 -11.99 13.89
CA ILE A 151 4.10 -13.17 14.33
C ILE A 151 4.68 -12.92 15.74
N ASN A 152 5.30 -11.76 15.97
CA ASN A 152 5.88 -11.38 17.26
C ASN A 152 4.81 -11.09 18.36
N SER A 153 3.55 -10.87 17.97
CA SER A 153 2.43 -10.65 18.90
C SER A 153 1.69 -11.95 19.27
N LEU A 154 1.70 -12.94 18.38
CA LEU A 154 0.93 -14.19 18.51
C LEU A 154 1.14 -14.95 19.84
N PRO A 155 2.36 -15.08 20.41
CA PRO A 155 2.53 -15.73 21.71
C PRO A 155 1.76 -15.04 22.84
N LYS A 156 1.77 -13.69 22.89
CA LYS A 156 1.03 -12.90 23.88
C LYS A 156 -0.49 -12.95 23.65
N LEU A 157 -0.95 -13.04 22.40
CA LEU A 157 -2.37 -13.26 22.08
C LEU A 157 -2.83 -14.61 22.65
N LEU A 158 -2.03 -15.66 22.43
CA LEU A 158 -2.32 -17.01 22.91
C LEU A 158 -2.33 -17.09 24.44
N GLU A 159 -1.33 -16.51 25.11
CA GLU A 159 -1.26 -16.39 26.57
C GLU A 159 -2.49 -15.66 27.15
N ASP A 160 -2.87 -14.51 26.58
CA ASP A 160 -4.05 -13.78 27.02
C ASP A 160 -5.35 -14.59 26.83
N THR A 161 -5.45 -15.41 25.78
CA THR A 161 -6.63 -16.27 25.57
C THR A 161 -6.65 -17.55 26.41
N ASP A 162 -5.52 -18.24 26.61
CA ASP A 162 -5.43 -19.45 27.44
C ASP A 162 -5.83 -19.13 28.89
N VAL A 163 -5.29 -18.04 29.46
CA VAL A 163 -5.66 -17.55 30.80
C VAL A 163 -7.14 -17.20 30.90
N VAL A 164 -7.70 -16.57 29.87
CA VAL A 164 -9.10 -16.10 29.87
C VAL A 164 -10.10 -17.24 29.67
N PHE A 165 -9.82 -18.22 28.80
CA PHE A 165 -10.74 -19.33 28.51
C PHE A 165 -10.54 -20.54 29.43
N GLY A 166 -9.31 -20.90 29.80
CA GLY A 166 -9.04 -21.93 30.80
C GLY A 166 -9.60 -21.56 32.18
N GLY A 167 -9.57 -20.26 32.54
CA GLY A 167 -10.19 -19.76 33.76
C GLY A 167 -11.72 -19.86 33.81
N LEU A 168 -12.40 -20.15 32.69
CA LEU A 168 -13.82 -20.50 32.66
C LEU A 168 -14.04 -21.99 32.95
N SER A 169 -13.20 -22.84 32.38
CA SER A 169 -13.20 -24.31 32.53
C SER A 169 -13.15 -24.72 34.00
N ASP A 170 -12.24 -24.12 34.76
CA ASP A 170 -12.02 -24.35 36.20
C ASP A 170 -13.23 -24.03 37.11
N ARG A 171 -14.22 -23.29 36.61
CA ARG A 171 -15.25 -22.64 37.43
C ARG A 171 -16.69 -22.87 36.97
N GLU A 172 -16.88 -23.65 35.90
CA GLU A 172 -18.18 -23.80 35.20
C GLU A 172 -18.90 -22.45 34.94
N ALA A 173 -18.15 -21.47 34.43
CA ALA A 173 -18.61 -20.09 34.38
C ALA A 173 -19.81 -19.87 33.43
N VAL A 174 -20.78 -19.06 33.88
CA VAL A 174 -21.85 -18.50 33.04
C VAL A 174 -21.48 -17.06 32.70
N VAL A 175 -21.16 -16.79 31.43
CA VAL A 175 -20.62 -15.49 30.98
C VAL A 175 -21.57 -14.75 30.04
N PRO A 176 -21.78 -13.43 30.23
CA PRO A 176 -22.44 -12.59 29.22
C PRO A 176 -21.47 -12.37 28.04
N ILE A 177 -21.69 -13.09 26.94
CA ILE A 177 -20.64 -13.29 25.92
C ILE A 177 -20.21 -12.00 25.20
N PHE A 178 -21.12 -11.02 25.04
CA PHE A 178 -20.83 -9.75 24.37
C PHE A 178 -19.82 -8.86 25.12
N PRO A 179 -20.07 -8.41 26.36
CA PRO A 179 -19.07 -7.64 27.11
C PRO A 179 -17.79 -8.45 27.40
N PHE A 180 -17.90 -9.78 27.54
CA PHE A 180 -16.74 -10.66 27.74
C PHE A 180 -15.79 -10.64 26.53
N MET A 181 -16.30 -10.97 25.34
CA MET A 181 -15.49 -10.98 24.11
C MET A 181 -15.02 -9.57 23.71
N TYR A 182 -15.82 -8.54 23.99
CA TYR A 182 -15.44 -7.15 23.75
C TYR A 182 -14.26 -6.73 24.65
N ARG A 183 -14.26 -7.11 25.94
CA ARG A 183 -13.11 -6.87 26.84
C ARG A 183 -11.87 -7.66 26.41
N LEU A 184 -12.03 -8.91 25.99
CA LEU A 184 -10.94 -9.75 25.48
C LEU A 184 -10.32 -9.13 24.22
N VAL A 185 -11.11 -8.81 23.20
CA VAL A 185 -10.59 -8.22 21.96
C VAL A 185 -9.92 -6.87 22.21
N TYR A 186 -10.38 -6.06 23.17
CA TYR A 186 -9.67 -4.83 23.56
C TYR A 186 -8.22 -5.13 24.04
N LYS A 187 -8.05 -6.18 24.85
CA LYS A 187 -6.74 -6.67 25.30
C LYS A 187 -5.88 -7.13 24.11
N LEU A 188 -6.46 -7.93 23.20
CA LEU A 188 -5.78 -8.45 22.01
C LEU A 188 -5.36 -7.34 21.04
N THR A 189 -6.23 -6.37 20.74
CA THR A 189 -5.90 -5.19 19.91
C THR A 189 -4.80 -4.34 20.57
N HIS A 190 -4.75 -4.30 21.92
CA HIS A 190 -3.63 -3.68 22.64
C HIS A 190 -2.30 -4.45 22.48
N ARG A 191 -2.30 -5.75 22.20
CA ARG A 191 -1.10 -6.52 21.83
C ARG A 191 -0.65 -6.23 20.40
N THR A 192 -1.58 -6.28 19.43
CA THR A 192 -1.27 -6.20 17.99
C THR A 192 -0.89 -4.80 17.51
N GLY A 193 -1.60 -3.76 17.98
CA GLY A 193 -1.41 -2.38 17.51
C GLY A 193 -1.42 -1.29 18.58
N GLY A 194 -1.65 -1.64 19.86
CA GLY A 194 -1.75 -0.67 20.95
C GLY A 194 -0.51 -0.53 21.82
N VAL A 195 -0.69 -0.87 23.10
CA VAL A 195 0.23 -0.56 24.22
C VAL A 195 0.23 -1.75 25.17
N HIS A 196 1.39 -2.38 25.41
CA HIS A 196 1.43 -3.64 26.17
C HIS A 196 1.16 -3.46 27.67
N GLU A 197 1.55 -2.35 28.31
CA GLU A 197 1.24 -2.13 29.74
C GLU A 197 -0.28 -1.99 29.99
N ILE A 198 -1.06 -1.54 28.99
CA ILE A 198 -2.53 -1.47 29.10
C ILE A 198 -3.16 -2.86 28.98
N ALA A 199 -2.52 -3.80 28.27
CA ALA A 199 -2.94 -5.20 28.25
C ALA A 199 -2.45 -5.99 29.49
N GLU A 200 -1.37 -5.56 30.16
CA GLU A 200 -0.78 -6.29 31.29
C GLU A 200 -1.33 -5.87 32.67
N ASP A 201 -1.91 -4.68 32.79
CA ASP A 201 -2.59 -4.20 33.99
C ASP A 201 -4.11 -4.23 33.78
N GLU A 202 -4.80 -5.16 34.45
CA GLU A 202 -6.25 -5.36 34.33
C GLU A 202 -7.09 -4.17 34.86
N GLU A 203 -6.59 -3.39 35.85
CA GLU A 203 -7.28 -2.17 36.30
C GLU A 203 -7.12 -1.05 35.26
N LEU A 204 -5.93 -0.94 34.67
CA LEU A 204 -5.66 0.00 33.57
C LEU A 204 -6.48 -0.34 32.32
N LEU A 205 -6.60 -1.64 31.99
CA LEU A 205 -7.41 -2.16 30.89
C LEU A 205 -8.87 -1.74 31.05
N ASP A 206 -9.51 -2.04 32.19
CA ASP A 206 -10.92 -1.65 32.43
C ASP A 206 -11.11 -0.13 32.52
N SER A 207 -10.15 0.59 33.09
CA SER A 207 -10.18 2.06 33.19
C SER A 207 -10.11 2.74 31.82
N THR A 208 -9.24 2.24 30.92
CA THR A 208 -9.08 2.75 29.56
C THR A 208 -10.22 2.31 28.63
N LEU A 209 -10.65 1.04 28.70
CA LEU A 209 -11.83 0.52 28.00
C LEU A 209 -13.07 1.37 28.31
N LYS A 210 -13.30 1.71 29.58
CA LYS A 210 -14.40 2.59 30.00
C LYS A 210 -14.31 3.99 29.40
N GLN A 211 -13.11 4.54 29.20
CA GLN A 211 -12.96 5.83 28.49
C GLN A 211 -13.23 5.65 26.99
N PHE A 212 -12.74 4.55 26.40
CA PHE A 212 -12.92 4.25 24.99
C PHE A 212 -14.40 4.08 24.63
N SER A 213 -15.18 3.29 25.38
CA SER A 213 -16.64 3.18 25.19
C SER A 213 -17.35 4.54 25.33
N SER A 214 -16.92 5.38 26.28
CA SER A 214 -17.43 6.75 26.43
C SER A 214 -17.07 7.67 25.25
N MET A 215 -16.12 7.30 24.40
CA MET A 215 -15.83 7.96 23.13
C MET A 215 -16.64 7.37 21.97
N GLU A 216 -16.94 6.07 21.96
CA GLU A 216 -17.75 5.46 20.90
C GLU A 216 -19.18 6.02 20.87
N ASP A 217 -19.85 6.15 22.03
CA ASP A 217 -21.26 6.55 22.20
C ASP A 217 -21.78 7.57 21.15
N CYS A 218 -22.49 7.09 20.13
CA CYS A 218 -22.88 7.89 18.96
C CYS A 218 -24.13 8.74 19.22
N SER A 219 -23.96 10.06 19.37
CA SER A 219 -25.06 11.00 19.54
C SER A 219 -25.58 11.52 18.19
N LEU A 220 -26.85 11.22 17.86
CA LEU A 220 -27.50 11.69 16.63
C LEU A 220 -27.53 13.22 16.50
N LEU A 221 -27.53 13.94 17.62
CA LEU A 221 -27.48 15.40 17.67
C LEU A 221 -26.09 15.93 17.34
N GLN A 222 -25.02 15.18 17.64
CA GLN A 222 -23.63 15.59 17.32
C GLN A 222 -23.38 15.65 15.81
N ILE A 223 -24.06 14.80 15.03
CA ILE A 223 -24.03 14.78 13.56
C ILE A 223 -24.88 15.91 12.96
N MET A 224 -25.91 16.39 13.67
CA MET A 224 -26.74 17.54 13.23
C MET A 224 -26.12 18.90 13.57
N PHE A 225 -25.45 18.99 14.72
CA PHE A 225 -24.94 20.23 15.33
C PHE A 225 -23.42 20.14 15.50
N THR A 226 -22.71 19.83 14.42
CA THR A 226 -21.24 19.71 14.40
C THR A 226 -20.59 21.00 14.93
N GLY A 227 -19.61 20.85 15.84
CA GLY A 227 -18.93 21.97 16.50
C GLY A 227 -19.67 22.59 17.70
N TRP A 228 -20.88 22.12 18.04
CA TRP A 228 -21.61 22.59 19.23
C TRP A 228 -21.16 21.86 20.50
N PRO A 229 -21.05 22.55 21.67
CA PRO A 229 -20.62 21.96 22.94
C PRO A 229 -21.73 21.12 23.60
N LEU A 230 -22.22 20.11 22.88
CA LEU A 230 -23.22 19.17 23.38
C LEU A 230 -22.63 18.31 24.51
N PRO A 231 -23.43 17.87 25.51
CA PRO A 231 -22.95 17.03 26.61
C PRO A 231 -22.23 15.76 26.16
N SER A 232 -22.67 15.13 25.06
CA SER A 232 -21.99 13.97 24.48
C SER A 232 -20.59 14.34 23.98
N MET A 233 -20.45 15.42 23.21
CA MET A 233 -19.15 15.89 22.69
C MET A 233 -18.20 16.26 23.84
N LEU A 234 -18.69 16.93 24.88
CA LEU A 234 -17.88 17.24 26.07
C LEU A 234 -17.42 15.97 26.82
N SER A 235 -18.29 14.96 26.92
CA SER A 235 -17.92 13.64 27.47
C SER A 235 -16.82 12.97 26.65
N LYS A 236 -16.98 12.91 25.32
CA LYS A 236 -15.98 12.32 24.40
C LYS A 236 -14.62 13.03 24.50
N LEU A 237 -14.61 14.37 24.53
CA LEU A 237 -13.39 15.16 24.68
C LEU A 237 -12.68 14.88 26.02
N TRP A 238 -13.43 14.74 27.11
CA TRP A 238 -12.86 14.42 28.43
C TRP A 238 -12.33 12.98 28.51
N ALA A 239 -13.02 12.02 27.89
CA ALA A 239 -12.57 10.63 27.78
C ALA A 239 -11.31 10.51 26.91
N GLY A 240 -11.27 11.19 25.75
CA GLY A 240 -10.09 11.25 24.89
C GLY A 240 -8.90 11.93 25.56
N PHE A 241 -9.12 13.02 26.31
CA PHE A 241 -8.08 13.66 27.12
C PHE A 241 -7.49 12.71 28.18
N LYS A 242 -8.30 11.84 28.79
CA LYS A 242 -7.80 10.81 29.72
C LYS A 242 -6.98 9.74 29.03
N LEU A 243 -7.44 9.19 27.90
CA LEU A 243 -6.67 8.19 27.13
C LEU A 243 -5.32 8.77 26.67
N HIS A 244 -5.33 9.98 26.12
CA HIS A 244 -4.13 10.75 25.82
C HIS A 244 -3.24 10.88 27.06
N ARG A 245 -3.77 11.30 28.22
CA ARG A 245 -3.00 11.43 29.46
C ARG A 245 -2.38 10.11 29.93
N VAL A 246 -3.05 8.97 29.77
CA VAL A 246 -2.51 7.63 30.09
C VAL A 246 -1.36 7.30 29.14
N ILE A 247 -1.60 7.32 27.83
CA ILE A 247 -0.61 6.91 26.81
C ILE A 247 0.62 7.84 26.85
N THR A 248 0.43 9.16 26.92
CA THR A 248 1.54 10.12 27.11
C THR A 248 2.24 9.95 28.46
N GLY A 249 1.55 9.44 29.49
CA GLY A 249 2.15 9.05 30.76
C GLY A 249 3.13 7.90 30.59
N LEU A 250 2.70 6.82 29.93
CA LEU A 250 3.52 5.64 29.63
C LEU A 250 4.72 5.99 28.75
N MET A 251 4.53 6.74 27.65
CA MET A 251 5.64 7.21 26.79
C MET A 251 6.69 8.01 27.57
N LYS A 252 6.25 8.88 28.49
CA LYS A 252 7.16 9.66 29.35
C LYS A 252 7.88 8.80 30.37
N GLU A 253 7.22 7.80 30.95
CA GLU A 253 7.84 6.86 31.89
C GLU A 253 8.89 5.98 31.20
N ARG A 254 8.62 5.45 30.01
CA ARG A 254 9.60 4.70 29.20
C ARG A 254 10.84 5.55 28.92
N ARG A 255 10.66 6.77 28.40
CA ARG A 255 11.75 7.74 28.17
C ARG A 255 12.52 8.09 29.45
N ARG A 256 11.84 8.20 30.60
CA ARG A 256 12.45 8.53 31.91
C ARG A 256 13.27 7.37 32.50
N THR A 257 12.85 6.13 32.25
CA THR A 257 13.48 4.92 32.80
C THR A 257 14.46 4.25 31.84
N GLY A 258 14.47 4.63 30.56
CA GLY A 258 15.22 3.94 29.52
C GLY A 258 14.63 2.58 29.15
N ARG A 259 13.32 2.38 29.40
CA ARG A 259 12.62 1.13 29.08
C ARG A 259 12.26 1.10 27.59
N ASN A 260 12.45 -0.05 26.95
CA ASN A 260 12.24 -0.25 25.52
C ASN A 260 11.49 -1.57 25.30
N GLU A 261 10.22 -1.46 24.91
CA GLU A 261 9.31 -2.60 24.65
C GLU A 261 9.31 -3.01 23.16
N THR A 262 8.62 -4.10 22.81
CA THR A 262 8.47 -4.56 21.41
C THR A 262 7.18 -4.06 20.72
N ASP A 263 6.34 -3.34 21.44
CA ASP A 263 4.97 -2.98 21.03
C ASP A 263 4.89 -1.86 19.98
N ALA A 264 3.66 -1.53 19.55
CA ALA A 264 3.43 -0.49 18.55
C ALA A 264 3.78 0.91 19.10
N LEU A 265 3.55 1.15 20.39
CA LEU A 265 3.94 2.40 21.06
C LEU A 265 5.46 2.63 20.98
N GLN A 266 6.27 1.61 21.32
CA GLN A 266 7.73 1.75 21.26
C GLN A 266 8.22 1.94 19.83
N PHE A 267 7.65 1.19 18.88
CA PHE A 267 8.03 1.30 17.48
C PHE A 267 7.81 2.73 16.95
N LEU A 268 6.62 3.32 17.17
CA LEU A 268 6.34 4.70 16.74
C LEU A 268 7.21 5.74 17.48
N MET A 269 7.50 5.51 18.78
CA MET A 269 8.48 6.33 19.51
C MET A 269 9.90 6.24 18.91
N ASN A 270 10.31 5.07 18.45
CA ASN A 270 11.63 4.83 17.84
C ASN A 270 11.71 5.41 16.41
N LEU A 271 10.59 5.55 15.70
CA LEU A 271 10.52 6.27 14.42
C LEU A 271 10.65 7.80 14.56
N GLY A 272 10.56 8.33 15.79
CA GLY A 272 10.62 9.78 16.05
C GLY A 272 9.29 10.51 15.85
N GLU A 273 8.17 9.79 15.75
CA GLU A 273 6.83 10.37 15.64
C GLU A 273 6.49 11.24 16.87
N THR A 274 5.65 12.26 16.69
CA THR A 274 5.29 13.17 17.80
C THR A 274 4.31 12.50 18.78
N ASP A 275 4.40 12.82 20.08
CA ASP A 275 3.50 12.28 21.12
C ASP A 275 2.01 12.38 20.75
N LEU A 276 1.61 13.43 20.02
CA LEU A 276 0.23 13.63 19.57
C LEU A 276 -0.16 12.68 18.43
N GLU A 277 0.70 12.51 17.42
CA GLU A 277 0.43 11.58 16.31
C GLU A 277 0.49 10.11 16.76
N ILE A 278 1.39 9.78 17.70
CA ILE A 278 1.42 8.46 18.33
C ILE A 278 0.09 8.16 19.06
N VAL A 279 -0.40 9.10 19.88
CA VAL A 279 -1.69 8.94 20.59
C VAL A 279 -2.86 8.85 19.61
N LYS A 280 -2.90 9.71 18.57
CA LYS A 280 -3.92 9.64 17.51
C LYS A 280 -3.89 8.29 16.79
N CYS A 281 -2.70 7.76 16.49
CA CYS A 281 -2.52 6.47 15.84
C CYS A 281 -3.07 5.33 16.70
N VAL A 282 -2.62 5.22 17.96
CA VAL A 282 -3.07 4.19 18.91
C VAL A 282 -4.60 4.23 19.11
N ILE A 283 -5.18 5.42 19.35
CA ILE A 283 -6.63 5.54 19.52
C ILE A 283 -7.39 5.19 18.22
N GLY A 284 -6.84 5.57 17.06
CA GLY A 284 -7.43 5.23 15.76
C GLY A 284 -7.45 3.72 15.45
N ILE A 285 -6.45 2.97 15.93
CA ILE A 285 -6.40 1.50 15.80
C ILE A 285 -7.51 0.86 16.65
N LEU A 286 -7.72 1.33 17.89
CA LEU A 286 -8.78 0.83 18.77
C LEU A 286 -10.17 1.02 18.13
N PHE A 287 -10.43 2.19 17.53
CA PHE A 287 -11.65 2.42 16.72
C PHE A 287 -11.75 1.55 15.46
N SER A 288 -10.63 1.14 14.87
CA SER A 288 -10.63 0.28 13.68
C SER A 288 -10.75 -1.22 14.01
N GLY A 289 -10.27 -1.64 15.19
CA GLY A 289 -10.22 -3.04 15.61
C GLY A 289 -11.41 -3.47 16.46
N LEU A 290 -11.77 -2.69 17.50
CA LEU A 290 -12.57 -3.23 18.60
C LEU A 290 -14.04 -3.52 18.24
N LEU A 291 -14.75 -2.49 17.77
CA LEU A 291 -16.23 -2.52 17.67
C LEU A 291 -16.74 -3.64 16.77
N ASN A 292 -16.17 -3.78 15.57
CA ASN A 292 -16.59 -4.83 14.64
C ASN A 292 -16.07 -6.22 15.05
N THR A 293 -14.81 -6.32 15.49
CA THR A 293 -14.19 -7.61 15.79
C THR A 293 -14.85 -8.23 17.02
N GLY A 294 -14.82 -7.57 18.18
CA GLY A 294 -15.33 -8.13 19.44
C GLY A 294 -16.82 -8.50 19.40
N VAL A 295 -17.64 -7.74 18.67
CA VAL A 295 -19.07 -8.06 18.52
C VAL A 295 -19.28 -9.22 17.54
N ASN A 296 -18.46 -9.38 16.50
CA ASN A 296 -18.53 -10.56 15.63
C ASN A 296 -17.95 -11.82 16.29
N SER A 297 -16.91 -11.72 17.13
CA SER A 297 -16.45 -12.86 17.96
C SER A 297 -17.58 -13.37 18.86
N ALA A 298 -18.29 -12.46 19.54
CA ALA A 298 -19.42 -12.79 20.40
C ALA A 298 -20.58 -13.44 19.62
N TRP A 299 -20.91 -12.95 18.43
CA TRP A 299 -21.93 -13.56 17.57
C TRP A 299 -21.51 -14.92 16.99
N LEU A 300 -20.26 -15.08 16.55
CA LEU A 300 -19.75 -16.35 16.02
C LEU A 300 -19.88 -17.46 17.08
N LEU A 301 -19.42 -17.19 18.31
CA LEU A 301 -19.60 -18.11 19.43
C LEU A 301 -21.08 -18.32 19.80
N SER A 302 -21.93 -17.28 19.70
CA SER A 302 -23.38 -17.41 19.94
C SER A 302 -24.08 -18.29 18.90
N TYR A 303 -23.72 -18.16 17.62
CA TYR A 303 -24.28 -18.98 16.54
C TYR A 303 -23.80 -20.44 16.63
N LEU A 304 -22.51 -20.67 16.91
CA LEU A 304 -21.98 -22.01 17.17
C LEU A 304 -22.62 -22.66 18.40
N ALA A 305 -22.86 -21.91 19.49
CA ALA A 305 -23.60 -22.41 20.65
C ALA A 305 -25.09 -22.71 20.37
N ASN A 306 -25.64 -22.23 19.25
CA ASN A 306 -27.02 -22.46 18.80
C ASN A 306 -27.12 -23.60 17.77
N ASP A 307 -26.13 -23.75 16.88
CA ASP A 307 -26.10 -24.78 15.84
C ASP A 307 -25.08 -25.87 16.19
N ARG A 308 -25.58 -27.02 16.66
CA ARG A 308 -24.70 -28.12 17.09
C ARG A 308 -24.03 -28.87 15.91
N MET A 309 -24.51 -28.73 14.67
CA MET A 309 -23.81 -29.30 13.51
C MET A 309 -22.52 -28.52 13.26
N TRP A 310 -22.59 -27.19 13.22
CA TRP A 310 -21.41 -26.34 13.00
C TRP A 310 -20.52 -26.27 14.24
N TYR A 311 -21.08 -26.33 15.46
CA TYR A 311 -20.30 -26.58 16.69
C TYR A 311 -19.41 -27.81 16.53
N ASN A 312 -19.99 -28.96 16.19
CA ASN A 312 -19.26 -30.23 16.12
C ASN A 312 -18.19 -30.21 15.00
N LYS A 313 -18.45 -29.51 13.89
CA LYS A 313 -17.45 -29.31 12.83
C LYS A 313 -16.28 -28.42 13.28
N VAL A 314 -16.55 -27.31 13.97
CA VAL A 314 -15.50 -26.43 14.51
C VAL A 314 -14.70 -27.14 15.62
N GLN A 315 -15.35 -27.90 16.50
CA GLN A 315 -14.66 -28.75 17.47
C GLN A 315 -13.74 -29.75 16.77
N ALA A 316 -14.22 -30.47 15.74
CA ALA A 316 -13.40 -31.42 15.00
C ALA A 316 -12.22 -30.75 14.26
N GLU A 317 -12.39 -29.53 13.74
CA GLU A 317 -11.30 -28.73 13.18
C GLU A 317 -10.26 -28.34 14.24
N VAL A 318 -10.69 -27.84 15.40
CA VAL A 318 -9.81 -27.45 16.52
C VAL A 318 -9.08 -28.66 17.12
N ASP A 319 -9.78 -29.77 17.33
CA ASP A 319 -9.22 -31.03 17.80
C ASP A 319 -8.15 -31.53 16.80
N ALA A 320 -8.43 -31.49 15.50
CA ALA A 320 -7.47 -31.88 14.45
C ALA A 320 -6.31 -30.89 14.28
N PHE A 321 -6.51 -29.59 14.53
CA PHE A 321 -5.47 -28.57 14.55
C PHE A 321 -4.50 -28.84 15.72
N ILE A 322 -5.01 -29.02 16.93
CA ILE A 322 -4.21 -29.35 18.13
C ILE A 322 -3.51 -30.70 17.97
N ALA A 323 -4.22 -31.74 17.51
CA ALA A 323 -3.66 -33.09 17.36
C ALA A 323 -2.47 -33.14 16.40
N ARG A 324 -2.47 -32.34 15.32
CA ARG A 324 -1.37 -32.28 14.34
C ARG A 324 -0.08 -31.66 14.87
N HIS A 325 -0.15 -30.83 15.92
CA HIS A 325 1.01 -30.15 16.51
C HIS A 325 1.39 -30.65 17.92
N ARG A 326 0.57 -31.53 18.51
CA ARG A 326 0.85 -32.29 19.74
C ARG A 326 1.96 -33.31 19.51
N ARG A 327 2.95 -33.34 20.41
CA ARG A 327 4.08 -34.29 20.43
C ARG A 327 3.93 -35.35 21.52
N THR A 328 3.27 -35.02 22.63
CA THR A 328 2.99 -35.96 23.73
C THR A 328 1.61 -35.73 24.36
N ALA A 329 1.07 -36.74 25.04
CA ALA A 329 -0.20 -36.63 25.75
C ALA A 329 -0.18 -35.59 26.90
N ALA A 330 0.99 -35.28 27.47
CA ALA A 330 1.13 -34.45 28.67
C ALA A 330 1.34 -32.95 28.39
N GLU A 331 1.37 -32.52 27.13
CA GLU A 331 1.51 -31.09 26.77
C GLU A 331 0.22 -30.31 27.02
N SER A 332 0.37 -29.07 27.51
CA SER A 332 -0.72 -28.11 27.65
C SER A 332 -1.26 -27.64 26.29
N VAL A 333 -2.44 -27.02 26.28
CA VAL A 333 -3.00 -26.40 25.08
C VAL A 333 -2.08 -25.27 24.59
N LEU A 334 -1.65 -24.38 25.48
CA LEU A 334 -0.73 -23.27 25.16
C LEU A 334 0.58 -23.74 24.52
N ASP A 335 1.24 -24.77 25.07
CA ASP A 335 2.51 -25.32 24.54
C ASP A 335 2.38 -25.83 23.09
N ILE A 336 1.18 -26.27 22.71
CA ILE A 336 0.85 -26.75 21.37
C ILE A 336 0.51 -25.56 20.48
N LEU A 337 -0.38 -24.66 20.91
CA LEU A 337 -0.82 -23.53 20.09
C LEU A 337 0.30 -22.52 19.81
N GLN A 338 1.19 -22.22 20.77
CA GLN A 338 2.34 -21.32 20.56
C GLN A 338 3.37 -21.86 19.56
N ARG A 339 3.32 -23.16 19.25
CA ARG A 339 4.20 -23.84 18.30
C ARG A 339 3.68 -23.81 16.87
N ILE A 340 2.39 -23.54 16.69
CA ILE A 340 1.75 -23.55 15.36
C ILE A 340 2.26 -22.35 14.56
N PRO A 341 2.88 -22.55 13.38
CA PRO A 341 3.33 -21.45 12.53
C PRO A 341 2.20 -20.48 12.20
N TYR A 342 2.47 -19.18 12.21
CA TYR A 342 1.50 -18.13 11.85
C TYR A 342 0.76 -18.42 10.53
N HIS A 343 1.47 -18.97 9.55
CA HIS A 343 0.89 -19.36 8.24
C HIS A 343 -0.30 -20.32 8.39
N ASP A 344 -0.27 -21.21 9.38
CA ASP A 344 -1.28 -22.25 9.54
C ASP A 344 -2.54 -21.72 10.24
N TRP A 345 -2.40 -20.66 11.05
CA TRP A 345 -3.53 -19.85 11.53
C TRP A 345 -4.22 -19.06 10.40
N ASP A 346 -3.49 -18.68 9.33
CA ASP A 346 -4.02 -17.95 8.16
C ASP A 346 -4.60 -18.89 7.08
N THR A 347 -4.32 -20.21 7.13
CA THR A 347 -4.62 -21.15 6.02
C THR A 347 -5.22 -22.52 6.40
N GLN A 348 -5.23 -22.93 7.67
CA GLN A 348 -5.65 -24.29 8.08
C GLN A 348 -6.86 -24.33 9.03
N LEU A 349 -7.70 -23.27 9.01
CA LEU A 349 -8.96 -23.17 9.76
C LEU A 349 -10.18 -22.88 8.84
N PRO A 350 -10.41 -23.64 7.75
CA PRO A 350 -11.46 -23.36 6.76
C PRO A 350 -12.90 -23.44 7.32
N VAL A 351 -13.19 -24.25 8.34
CA VAL A 351 -14.52 -24.33 8.96
C VAL A 351 -14.81 -23.06 9.75
N ILE A 352 -13.83 -22.57 10.53
CA ILE A 352 -13.92 -21.28 11.22
C ILE A 352 -14.05 -20.12 10.21
N ASP A 353 -13.34 -20.12 9.07
CA ASP A 353 -13.49 -19.08 8.04
C ASP A 353 -14.91 -19.04 7.47
N VAL A 354 -15.48 -20.15 7.01
CA VAL A 354 -16.85 -20.12 6.46
C VAL A 354 -17.89 -19.73 7.52
N CYS A 355 -17.68 -20.12 8.78
CA CYS A 355 -18.53 -19.68 9.89
C CYS A 355 -18.40 -18.16 10.13
N LEU A 356 -17.17 -17.62 10.11
CA LEU A 356 -16.92 -16.18 10.24
C LEU A 356 -17.49 -15.39 9.07
N ARG A 357 -17.33 -15.86 7.83
CA ARG A 357 -17.87 -15.20 6.62
C ARG A 357 -19.40 -15.11 6.66
N GLU A 358 -20.07 -16.15 7.11
CA GLU A 358 -21.53 -16.14 7.28
C GLU A 358 -21.97 -15.24 8.46
N THR A 359 -21.21 -15.27 9.57
CA THR A 359 -21.40 -14.34 10.69
C THR A 359 -21.27 -12.89 10.21
N LEU A 360 -20.27 -12.56 9.37
CA LEU A 360 -20.11 -11.23 8.77
C LEU A 360 -21.26 -10.88 7.83
N ARG A 361 -21.72 -11.81 6.98
CA ARG A 361 -22.88 -11.58 6.08
C ARG A 361 -24.11 -11.15 6.87
N ILE A 362 -24.41 -11.80 7.99
CA ILE A 362 -25.60 -11.47 8.79
C ILE A 362 -25.39 -10.21 9.64
N ASN A 363 -24.21 -10.05 10.23
CA ASN A 363 -23.96 -9.03 11.26
C ASN A 363 -23.40 -7.70 10.76
N LEU A 364 -22.79 -7.63 9.56
CA LEU A 364 -22.20 -6.41 9.04
C LEU A 364 -23.28 -5.50 8.41
N TYR A 365 -24.29 -5.17 9.22
CA TYR A 365 -25.48 -4.40 8.81
C TYR A 365 -25.27 -2.89 8.86
N GLY A 366 -26.18 -2.18 8.19
CA GLY A 366 -26.23 -0.72 8.15
C GLY A 366 -25.62 -0.10 6.89
N PRO A 367 -25.37 1.23 6.93
CA PRO A 367 -24.84 1.95 5.79
C PRO A 367 -23.31 1.81 5.69
N ALA A 368 -22.82 1.30 4.56
CA ALA A 368 -21.47 1.59 4.10
C ALA A 368 -21.44 3.07 3.70
N ILE A 369 -20.64 3.90 4.37
CA ILE A 369 -20.57 5.35 4.17
C ILE A 369 -19.22 5.75 3.58
N ARG A 370 -19.23 6.62 2.57
CA ARG A 370 -18.06 7.36 2.09
C ARG A 370 -18.39 8.82 1.83
N LYS A 371 -17.39 9.69 1.76
CA LYS A 371 -17.53 11.08 1.33
C LYS A 371 -16.84 11.28 -0.01
N ASN A 372 -17.50 11.93 -0.95
CA ASN A 372 -16.84 12.42 -2.15
C ASN A 372 -15.87 13.55 -1.73
N ILE A 373 -14.56 13.34 -1.88
CA ILE A 373 -13.54 14.31 -1.47
C ILE A 373 -13.02 15.17 -2.62
N SER A 374 -13.26 14.78 -3.89
CA SER A 374 -12.90 15.62 -5.04
C SER A 374 -13.73 16.91 -5.07
N ASP A 375 -13.33 17.84 -5.95
CA ASP A 375 -14.07 19.07 -6.23
C ASP A 375 -15.11 18.89 -7.35
N GLU A 376 -15.34 17.65 -7.80
CA GLU A 376 -16.19 17.27 -8.93
C GLU A 376 -17.40 16.40 -8.53
N ASP A 377 -18.43 16.44 -9.36
CA ASP A 377 -19.61 15.57 -9.25
C ASP A 377 -19.33 14.19 -9.90
N VAL A 378 -19.52 13.11 -9.14
CA VAL A 378 -19.19 11.74 -9.57
C VAL A 378 -20.42 11.04 -10.16
N ILE A 379 -20.36 10.64 -11.43
CA ILE A 379 -21.47 10.00 -12.16
C ILE A 379 -21.82 8.63 -11.58
N ILE A 380 -23.12 8.36 -11.41
CA ILE A 380 -23.68 7.08 -11.00
C ILE A 380 -23.85 6.18 -12.25
N PRO A 381 -23.11 5.07 -12.39
CA PRO A 381 -23.08 4.30 -13.63
C PRO A 381 -24.46 3.79 -14.06
N GLY A 382 -24.74 3.84 -15.36
CA GLY A 382 -26.05 3.48 -15.92
C GLY A 382 -27.14 4.54 -15.74
N THR A 383 -26.82 5.73 -15.26
CA THR A 383 -27.75 6.87 -15.12
C THR A 383 -27.12 8.19 -15.58
N ASP A 384 -27.94 9.23 -15.71
CA ASP A 384 -27.50 10.63 -15.85
C ASP A 384 -27.22 11.33 -14.51
N GLN A 385 -27.32 10.60 -13.39
CA GLN A 385 -27.30 11.15 -12.04
C GLN A 385 -25.89 11.17 -11.44
N VAL A 386 -25.66 12.05 -10.46
CA VAL A 386 -24.36 12.21 -9.78
C VAL A 386 -24.44 12.14 -8.24
N VAL A 387 -23.35 11.70 -7.62
CA VAL A 387 -22.99 12.04 -6.23
C VAL A 387 -22.24 13.37 -6.25
N PRO A 388 -22.78 14.47 -5.71
CA PRO A 388 -22.14 15.78 -5.85
C PRO A 388 -20.79 15.91 -5.14
N SER A 389 -20.01 16.90 -5.55
CA SER A 389 -18.79 17.33 -4.86
C SER A 389 -19.04 17.58 -3.36
N LYS A 390 -18.11 17.12 -2.51
CA LYS A 390 -18.15 17.15 -1.03
C LYS A 390 -19.37 16.48 -0.36
N ALA A 391 -20.29 15.88 -1.10
CA ALA A 391 -21.44 15.14 -0.57
C ALA A 391 -21.03 13.76 -0.04
N PHE A 392 -21.89 13.15 0.78
CA PHE A 392 -21.70 11.78 1.23
C PHE A 392 -22.43 10.81 0.31
N ALA A 393 -21.82 9.66 0.03
CA ALA A 393 -22.47 8.51 -0.58
C ALA A 393 -22.68 7.43 0.49
N PHE A 394 -23.81 6.73 0.44
CA PHE A 394 -23.98 5.50 1.21
C PHE A 394 -24.67 4.39 0.42
N TYR A 395 -24.40 3.15 0.80
CA TYR A 395 -25.06 1.95 0.33
C TYR A 395 -25.46 1.10 1.54
N ALA A 396 -26.66 0.52 1.54
CA ALA A 396 -27.12 -0.33 2.65
C ALA A 396 -26.64 -1.77 2.45
N MET A 397 -25.76 -2.29 3.31
CA MET A 397 -25.19 -3.63 3.13
C MET A 397 -26.25 -4.74 3.24
N ASP A 398 -27.26 -4.54 4.09
CA ASP A 398 -28.47 -5.37 4.17
C ASP A 398 -29.15 -5.57 2.79
N SER A 399 -29.09 -4.59 1.88
CA SER A 399 -29.72 -4.68 0.56
C SER A 399 -29.03 -5.65 -0.41
N VAL A 400 -27.87 -6.19 -0.03
CA VAL A 400 -27.19 -7.26 -0.75
C VAL A 400 -27.00 -8.50 0.12
N HIS A 401 -26.58 -8.36 1.38
CA HIS A 401 -26.38 -9.49 2.29
C HIS A 401 -27.67 -10.21 2.68
N LEU A 402 -28.80 -9.50 2.75
CA LEU A 402 -30.13 -10.08 3.02
C LEU A 402 -30.99 -10.19 1.76
N ASN A 403 -30.38 -10.17 0.56
CA ASN A 403 -31.13 -10.36 -0.68
C ASN A 403 -31.40 -11.85 -0.92
N GLU A 404 -32.66 -12.26 -0.76
CA GLU A 404 -33.17 -13.61 -1.05
C GLU A 404 -32.87 -14.10 -2.48
N SER A 405 -32.60 -13.21 -3.44
CA SER A 405 -32.19 -13.59 -4.81
C SER A 405 -30.68 -13.91 -4.95
N ILE A 406 -29.90 -13.74 -3.89
CA ILE A 406 -28.46 -14.06 -3.81
C ILE A 406 -28.23 -15.12 -2.73
N TYR A 407 -28.93 -14.98 -1.60
CA TYR A 407 -28.83 -15.84 -0.42
C TYR A 407 -30.23 -16.40 -0.06
N PRO A 408 -30.65 -17.57 -0.56
CA PRO A 408 -32.01 -18.08 -0.31
C PRO A 408 -32.22 -18.48 1.16
N ASN A 409 -33.25 -17.96 1.82
CA ASN A 409 -33.41 -17.89 3.29
C ASN A 409 -32.38 -16.96 3.96
N ALA A 410 -32.25 -15.72 3.48
CA ALA A 410 -31.13 -14.83 3.77
C ALA A 410 -30.93 -14.48 5.25
N PHE A 411 -31.97 -14.63 6.09
CA PHE A 411 -31.91 -14.37 7.53
C PHE A 411 -31.42 -15.56 8.37
N HIS A 412 -31.26 -16.75 7.77
CA HIS A 412 -30.71 -17.94 8.43
C HIS A 412 -29.18 -17.92 8.37
N TRP A 413 -28.52 -18.26 9.48
CA TRP A 413 -27.07 -18.45 9.57
C TRP A 413 -26.73 -19.87 9.09
N GLU A 414 -26.15 -19.97 7.91
CA GLU A 414 -25.86 -21.23 7.23
C GLU A 414 -24.47 -21.15 6.54
N PRO A 415 -23.37 -21.47 7.25
CA PRO A 415 -22.01 -21.41 6.70
C PRO A 415 -21.76 -22.26 5.45
N ALA A 416 -22.68 -23.18 5.10
CA ALA A 416 -22.62 -23.96 3.86
C ALA A 416 -22.62 -23.10 2.58
N ARG A 417 -23.08 -21.85 2.65
CA ARG A 417 -23.09 -20.84 1.56
C ARG A 417 -21.71 -20.32 1.14
N HIS A 418 -20.67 -20.72 1.87
CA HIS A 418 -19.28 -20.33 1.57
C HIS A 418 -18.39 -21.55 1.28
N LEU A 419 -18.97 -22.75 1.21
CA LEU A 419 -18.31 -23.97 0.75
C LEU A 419 -18.27 -24.05 -0.79
N PRO A 420 -17.32 -24.81 -1.37
CA PRO A 420 -17.28 -25.10 -2.80
C PRO A 420 -18.60 -25.68 -3.34
N GLY A 421 -19.00 -25.24 -4.53
CA GLY A 421 -20.27 -25.60 -5.18
C GLY A 421 -21.51 -24.89 -4.63
N ARG A 422 -21.37 -23.98 -3.66
CA ARG A 422 -22.46 -23.17 -3.08
C ARG A 422 -22.06 -21.71 -2.82
N GLU A 423 -21.16 -21.16 -3.62
CA GLU A 423 -20.47 -19.87 -3.41
C GLU A 423 -21.36 -18.63 -3.59
N GLU A 424 -22.40 -18.50 -2.77
CA GLU A 424 -23.43 -17.48 -2.86
C GLU A 424 -22.85 -16.06 -2.68
N GLY A 425 -23.18 -15.18 -3.63
CA GLY A 425 -22.65 -13.82 -3.69
C GLY A 425 -21.17 -13.71 -4.07
N THR A 426 -20.64 -14.67 -4.85
CA THR A 426 -19.36 -14.50 -5.57
C THR A 426 -19.55 -14.11 -7.04
N ASN A 427 -20.76 -14.22 -7.59
CA ASN A 427 -21.04 -14.06 -9.02
C ASN A 427 -20.79 -12.64 -9.55
N LYS A 428 -20.97 -11.61 -8.71
CA LYS A 428 -20.79 -10.21 -9.10
C LYS A 428 -20.05 -9.39 -8.05
N ALA A 429 -19.45 -8.29 -8.50
CA ALA A 429 -18.64 -7.40 -7.67
C ALA A 429 -19.38 -6.95 -6.39
N HIS A 430 -18.77 -7.22 -5.24
CA HIS A 430 -19.28 -6.88 -3.90
C HIS A 430 -20.65 -7.48 -3.55
N GLU A 431 -21.04 -8.65 -4.10
CA GLU A 431 -22.24 -9.33 -3.59
C GLU A 431 -22.04 -9.79 -2.14
N PHE A 432 -20.94 -10.49 -1.85
CA PHE A 432 -20.38 -10.52 -0.51
C PHE A 432 -19.56 -9.23 -0.23
N VAL A 433 -19.68 -8.71 1.00
CA VAL A 433 -18.97 -7.48 1.44
C VAL A 433 -18.38 -7.73 2.82
N ALA A 434 -17.11 -8.16 2.83
CA ALA A 434 -16.34 -8.33 4.05
C ALA A 434 -15.57 -7.05 4.43
N TRP A 435 -14.84 -7.12 5.55
CA TRP A 435 -13.81 -6.14 5.88
C TRP A 435 -12.80 -6.00 4.73
N GLY A 436 -12.38 -4.76 4.44
CA GLY A 436 -11.48 -4.46 3.32
C GLY A 436 -12.10 -4.48 1.92
N SER A 437 -13.42 -4.68 1.75
CA SER A 437 -14.03 -4.72 0.41
C SER A 437 -13.86 -3.39 -0.37
N GLY A 438 -13.40 -3.49 -1.63
CA GLY A 438 -13.12 -2.36 -2.50
C GLY A 438 -11.87 -1.57 -2.11
N LEU A 439 -11.84 -0.28 -2.44
CA LEU A 439 -10.77 0.64 -2.07
C LEU A 439 -10.89 1.07 -0.59
N HIS A 440 -10.82 0.12 0.34
CA HIS A 440 -10.89 0.39 1.78
C HIS A 440 -9.62 -0.09 2.50
N PRO A 441 -8.78 0.83 3.03
CA PRO A 441 -7.55 0.44 3.71
C PRO A 441 -7.82 -0.13 5.11
N CYS A 442 -8.07 -1.44 5.17
CA CYS A 442 -8.30 -2.23 6.37
C CYS A 442 -7.41 -3.48 6.34
N SER A 443 -6.63 -3.72 7.39
CA SER A 443 -5.86 -4.96 7.54
C SER A 443 -6.74 -6.04 8.19
N SER A 444 -7.55 -6.71 7.37
CA SER A 444 -8.47 -7.77 7.82
C SER A 444 -7.75 -8.89 8.56
N LYS A 445 -6.50 -9.21 8.16
CA LYS A 445 -5.65 -10.24 8.77
C LYS A 445 -5.44 -10.08 10.29
N VAL A 446 -5.56 -8.86 10.84
CA VAL A 446 -5.49 -8.65 12.30
C VAL A 446 -6.78 -9.09 12.99
N ALA A 447 -7.93 -8.67 12.47
CA ALA A 447 -9.24 -9.01 13.03
C ALA A 447 -9.57 -10.51 12.87
N THR A 448 -9.17 -11.13 11.76
CA THR A 448 -9.33 -12.59 11.57
C THR A 448 -8.42 -13.37 12.52
N LEU A 449 -7.18 -12.94 12.76
CA LEU A 449 -6.28 -13.57 13.73
C LEU A 449 -6.79 -13.44 15.17
N GLU A 450 -7.21 -12.25 15.59
CA GLU A 450 -7.78 -12.01 16.93
C GLU A 450 -9.06 -12.85 17.17
N ILE A 451 -9.86 -13.10 16.13
CA ILE A 451 -10.99 -14.03 16.19
C ILE A 451 -10.55 -15.50 16.20
N ALA A 452 -9.66 -15.91 15.30
CA ALA A 452 -9.23 -17.31 15.17
C ALA A 452 -8.57 -17.80 16.47
N VAL A 453 -7.65 -17.01 17.03
CA VAL A 453 -7.00 -17.30 18.31
C VAL A 453 -8.03 -17.45 19.44
N ALA A 454 -9.00 -16.53 19.53
CA ALA A 454 -10.02 -16.58 20.59
C ALA A 454 -11.04 -17.73 20.40
N VAL A 455 -11.42 -18.09 19.18
CA VAL A 455 -12.33 -19.21 18.90
C VAL A 455 -11.62 -20.56 19.14
N VAL A 456 -10.39 -20.72 18.65
CA VAL A 456 -9.59 -21.93 18.89
C VAL A 456 -9.38 -22.14 20.39
N ALA A 457 -9.01 -21.10 21.15
CA ALA A 457 -8.87 -21.19 22.60
C ALA A 457 -10.21 -21.51 23.31
N MET A 458 -11.33 -20.90 22.90
CA MET A 458 -12.65 -21.24 23.46
C MET A 458 -12.94 -22.75 23.34
N PHE A 459 -12.83 -23.30 22.13
CA PHE A 459 -13.09 -24.72 21.83
C PHE A 459 -12.03 -25.69 22.37
N ALA A 460 -10.81 -25.24 22.61
CA ALA A 460 -9.73 -26.07 23.16
C ALA A 460 -9.82 -26.27 24.69
N HIS A 461 -10.46 -25.33 25.40
CA HIS A 461 -10.58 -25.35 26.86
C HIS A 461 -12.00 -25.69 27.36
N ASN A 462 -13.05 -25.39 26.58
CA ASN A 462 -14.44 -25.45 27.05
C ASN A 462 -15.37 -26.19 26.10
N GLU A 463 -16.21 -27.08 26.64
CA GLU A 463 -17.52 -27.30 26.04
C GLU A 463 -18.47 -26.17 26.47
N PHE A 464 -19.26 -25.63 25.54
CA PHE A 464 -20.13 -24.49 25.84
C PHE A 464 -21.48 -24.53 25.14
N HIS A 465 -22.49 -23.92 25.78
CA HIS A 465 -23.87 -23.87 25.31
C HIS A 465 -24.58 -22.57 25.72
N LEU A 466 -25.63 -22.20 24.99
CA LEU A 466 -26.47 -21.04 25.35
C LEU A 466 -27.20 -21.28 26.68
N ALA A 467 -27.16 -20.28 27.55
CA ALA A 467 -27.73 -20.33 28.89
C ALA A 467 -28.60 -19.10 29.19
N GLU A 468 -29.42 -19.24 30.23
CA GLU A 468 -30.03 -18.13 30.96
C GLU A 468 -29.07 -17.63 32.06
N PRO A 469 -29.29 -16.45 32.68
CA PRO A 469 -28.35 -15.87 33.66
C PRO A 469 -28.13 -16.70 34.94
N ASP A 470 -28.96 -17.70 35.20
CA ASP A 470 -28.87 -18.65 36.32
C ASP A 470 -28.17 -19.97 35.94
N GLY A 471 -27.67 -20.10 34.72
CA GLY A 471 -26.98 -21.28 34.21
C GLY A 471 -27.88 -22.42 33.74
N GLN A 472 -29.19 -22.20 33.61
CA GLN A 472 -30.11 -23.14 32.95
C GLN A 472 -29.97 -23.08 31.41
N PRO A 473 -30.21 -24.18 30.67
CA PRO A 473 -30.15 -24.18 29.21
C PRO A 473 -31.17 -23.22 28.57
N ARG A 474 -30.71 -22.39 27.63
CA ARG A 474 -31.57 -21.44 26.92
C ARG A 474 -32.39 -22.13 25.84
N LEU A 475 -33.68 -22.31 26.07
CA LEU A 475 -34.63 -22.92 25.11
C LEU A 475 -35.27 -21.91 24.12
N ARG A 476 -34.93 -20.63 24.25
CA ARG A 476 -35.47 -19.51 23.44
C ARG A 476 -34.44 -19.05 22.40
N PRO A 477 -34.84 -18.73 21.15
CA PRO A 477 -33.91 -18.33 20.08
C PRO A 477 -32.96 -17.18 20.46
N LEU A 478 -31.86 -17.06 19.72
CA LEU A 478 -31.00 -15.88 19.77
C LEU A 478 -31.82 -14.59 19.47
N PRO A 479 -31.49 -13.45 20.12
CA PRO A 479 -32.22 -12.20 19.91
C PRO A 479 -31.97 -11.62 18.51
N ASN A 480 -33.01 -11.04 17.92
CA ASN A 480 -32.93 -10.39 16.60
C ASN A 480 -32.01 -9.17 16.62
N LEU A 481 -31.25 -8.99 15.53
CA LEU A 481 -30.37 -7.83 15.33
C LEU A 481 -31.16 -6.53 15.14
N ASN A 482 -30.78 -5.47 15.87
CA ASN A 482 -31.33 -4.14 15.67
C ASN A 482 -30.63 -3.43 14.50
N ARG A 483 -31.12 -3.69 13.27
CA ARG A 483 -30.59 -3.14 12.01
C ARG A 483 -30.87 -1.65 11.79
N ASP A 484 -31.66 -0.98 12.65
CA ASP A 484 -31.84 0.48 12.62
C ASP A 484 -30.60 1.25 13.15
N ASN A 485 -29.62 0.56 13.77
CA ASN A 485 -28.35 1.14 14.23
C ASN A 485 -27.41 1.56 13.08
N LEU A 486 -26.48 2.48 13.37
CA LEU A 486 -25.48 2.99 12.40
C LEU A 486 -24.32 2.03 12.11
N SER A 487 -24.04 1.15 13.05
CA SER A 487 -22.96 0.18 13.05
C SER A 487 -23.44 -1.10 13.72
N VAL A 488 -22.62 -2.15 13.65
CA VAL A 488 -22.79 -3.34 14.49
C VAL A 488 -22.82 -2.91 15.97
N ASN A 489 -23.71 -3.53 16.75
CA ASN A 489 -23.91 -3.24 18.16
C ASN A 489 -24.34 -4.52 18.90
N TRP A 490 -24.27 -4.52 20.23
CA TRP A 490 -24.74 -5.62 21.08
C TRP A 490 -26.27 -5.80 20.92
N PRO A 491 -26.79 -7.04 21.07
CA PRO A 491 -28.22 -7.26 21.16
C PRO A 491 -28.82 -6.54 22.38
N SER A 492 -30.07 -6.08 22.27
CA SER A 492 -30.80 -5.43 23.37
C SER A 492 -31.18 -6.38 24.52
N GLU A 493 -31.01 -7.68 24.29
CA GLU A 493 -31.12 -8.75 25.28
C GLU A 493 -29.73 -9.38 25.43
N ALA A 494 -29.21 -9.46 26.66
CA ALA A 494 -27.91 -10.08 26.90
C ALA A 494 -27.96 -11.59 26.64
N VAL A 495 -27.03 -12.07 25.80
CA VAL A 495 -26.83 -13.50 25.55
C VAL A 495 -25.80 -14.03 26.54
N TYR A 496 -26.11 -15.15 27.19
CA TYR A 496 -25.22 -15.84 28.11
C TYR A 496 -24.81 -17.18 27.52
N VAL A 497 -23.56 -17.54 27.77
CA VAL A 497 -22.97 -18.84 27.45
C VAL A 497 -22.53 -19.47 28.75
N ARG A 498 -22.90 -20.73 28.99
CA ARG A 498 -22.31 -21.54 30.06
C ARG A 498 -21.17 -22.36 29.49
N CYS A 499 -20.02 -22.26 30.13
CA CYS A 499 -18.81 -22.98 29.80
C CYS A 499 -18.54 -24.07 30.84
N GLN A 500 -18.03 -25.21 30.42
CA GLN A 500 -17.58 -26.30 31.29
C GLN A 500 -16.27 -26.85 30.74
N GLY A 501 -15.30 -27.16 31.62
CA GLY A 501 -14.02 -27.71 31.18
C GLY A 501 -14.17 -29.04 30.45
N MET A 502 -13.45 -29.24 29.35
CA MET A 502 -13.50 -30.49 28.59
C MET A 502 -12.98 -31.65 29.45
N CYS A 503 -13.86 -32.59 29.83
CA CYS A 503 -13.44 -33.81 30.51
C CYS A 503 -12.49 -34.62 29.60
N SER A 504 -11.40 -35.12 30.17
CA SER A 504 -10.38 -35.90 29.47
C SER A 504 -10.97 -37.17 28.84
N ARG A 505 -11.17 -37.14 27.51
CA ARG A 505 -11.57 -38.30 26.70
C ARG A 505 -10.40 -39.26 26.50
N GLU A 506 -9.97 -39.92 27.57
CA GLU A 506 -9.09 -41.08 27.47
C GLU A 506 -9.87 -42.31 26.98
N GLY A 507 -9.42 -42.93 25.89
CA GLY A 507 -9.79 -44.33 25.57
C GLY A 507 -11.01 -44.58 24.68
N GLY A 508 -11.43 -43.63 23.84
CA GLY A 508 -12.36 -43.90 22.73
C GLY A 508 -11.61 -44.06 21.39
N GLU A 509 -11.73 -45.21 20.74
CA GLU A 509 -11.31 -45.36 19.33
C GLU A 509 -12.28 -44.55 18.42
N PRO A 510 -11.83 -44.04 17.27
CA PRO A 510 -12.73 -43.44 16.30
C PRO A 510 -13.59 -44.54 15.66
N GLU A 511 -14.87 -44.61 16.04
CA GLU A 511 -15.84 -45.47 15.36
C GLU A 511 -15.91 -45.08 13.88
N ALA A 512 -15.78 -46.09 13.01
CA ALA A 512 -15.68 -45.91 11.57
C ALA A 512 -17.01 -45.45 10.94
N GLU A 513 -16.94 -45.01 9.68
CA GLU A 513 -18.03 -44.45 8.88
C GLU A 513 -19.37 -45.20 8.98
N GLU A 514 -20.26 -44.78 9.90
CA GLU A 514 -21.65 -45.22 9.87
C GLU A 514 -22.45 -44.32 8.90
N THR A 515 -23.06 -44.95 7.90
CA THR A 515 -23.68 -44.26 6.77
C THR A 515 -25.06 -43.72 7.12
N TYR A 516 -25.14 -42.41 7.36
CA TYR A 516 -26.39 -41.68 7.69
C TYR A 516 -27.37 -41.49 6.51
N GLU A 517 -27.59 -42.53 5.70
CA GLU A 517 -28.83 -42.65 4.92
C GLU A 517 -29.99 -43.05 5.84
N THR A 518 -30.65 -42.07 6.48
CA THR A 518 -32.13 -41.98 6.64
C THR A 518 -32.58 -40.93 7.67
N GLN A 519 -32.80 -39.68 7.22
CA GLN A 519 -33.98 -38.91 7.70
C GLN A 519 -34.41 -37.75 6.77
N VAL A 520 -34.50 -38.02 5.47
CA VAL A 520 -35.15 -37.08 4.52
C VAL A 520 -36.60 -37.51 4.28
N HIS A 521 -37.54 -36.91 5.01
CA HIS A 521 -38.98 -37.02 4.71
C HIS A 521 -39.65 -35.66 4.58
N TYR A 522 -39.57 -35.12 3.36
CA TYR A 522 -40.56 -34.26 2.70
C TYR A 522 -41.26 -33.16 3.52
N TYR A 523 -40.76 -31.93 3.37
CA TYR A 523 -41.67 -30.81 3.14
C TYR A 523 -42.09 -30.81 1.66
N ASN A 524 -43.37 -31.06 1.39
CA ASN A 524 -44.00 -30.65 0.13
C ASN A 524 -45.51 -30.50 0.28
N LEU A 525 -45.98 -29.27 0.46
CA LEU A 525 -47.16 -28.72 -0.23
C LEU A 525 -47.33 -27.23 0.09
N SER A 526 -48.07 -26.52 -0.75
CA SER A 526 -48.15 -25.06 -0.76
C SER A 526 -49.55 -24.52 -0.45
N SER A 527 -49.58 -23.28 0.05
CA SER A 527 -50.69 -22.31 -0.03
C SER A 527 -51.95 -22.49 0.85
N ALA A 528 -52.71 -21.38 0.92
CA ALA A 528 -54.06 -21.18 1.46
C ALA A 528 -54.23 -20.97 2.99
N CYS A 529 -55.28 -20.21 3.33
CA CYS A 529 -55.53 -19.61 4.64
C CYS A 529 -56.52 -20.41 5.51
N ALA A 530 -56.30 -20.39 6.84
CA ALA A 530 -57.26 -20.12 7.94
C ALA A 530 -58.69 -20.76 7.98
N PRO A 531 -59.34 -20.86 9.16
CA PRO A 531 -58.83 -21.16 10.51
C PRO A 531 -59.76 -22.08 11.37
N ALA A 532 -59.37 -22.28 12.64
CA ALA A 532 -60.21 -22.52 13.83
C ALA A 532 -60.64 -23.95 14.25
N ASN A 533 -60.81 -24.09 15.58
CA ASN A 533 -61.56 -25.11 16.34
C ASN A 533 -61.04 -26.57 16.33
N MET A 534 -61.28 -27.41 17.37
CA MET A 534 -61.48 -27.24 18.83
C MET A 534 -61.48 -28.66 19.46
N LEU A 535 -61.28 -28.80 20.80
CA LEU A 535 -61.57 -30.03 21.61
C LEU A 535 -60.69 -31.28 21.31
N LYS A 536 -60.59 -32.31 22.17
CA LYS A 536 -60.46 -32.42 23.66
C LYS A 536 -60.12 -33.90 24.02
N LEU A 537 -59.50 -34.14 25.18
CA LEU A 537 -59.35 -35.47 25.86
C LEU A 537 -58.39 -36.48 25.16
N GLY A 538 -57.75 -37.42 25.87
CA GLY A 538 -57.59 -37.55 27.33
C GLY A 538 -57.01 -38.91 27.81
N ASN A 539 -56.26 -38.86 28.93
CA ASN A 539 -55.92 -39.95 29.89
C ASN A 539 -55.46 -41.35 29.41
N GLY A 540 -54.25 -41.75 29.84
CA GLY A 540 -53.81 -43.14 29.99
C GLY A 540 -52.68 -43.29 31.02
N ARG A 541 -52.88 -44.07 32.09
CA ARG A 541 -51.90 -44.30 33.18
C ARG A 541 -51.57 -45.79 33.33
N ALA A 542 -50.30 -46.17 33.46
CA ALA A 542 -49.75 -47.22 34.36
C ALA A 542 -48.26 -47.54 34.06
N ARG A 543 -47.46 -48.22 34.90
CA ARG A 543 -47.13 -48.06 36.35
C ARG A 543 -45.99 -49.05 36.73
N LEU A 544 -45.09 -48.67 37.65
CA LEU A 544 -44.08 -49.53 38.38
C LEU A 544 -42.92 -50.10 37.48
N GLN A 545 -41.61 -50.08 37.79
CA GLN A 545 -40.78 -50.30 39.01
C GLN A 545 -40.75 -51.74 39.57
N PRO A 546 -39.67 -52.21 40.28
CA PRO A 546 -38.21 -52.01 40.06
C PRO A 546 -37.31 -53.24 40.44
N ALA A 547 -35.99 -53.18 40.23
CA ALA A 547 -34.93 -53.94 40.95
C ALA A 547 -33.54 -53.28 40.71
N THR A 548 -32.57 -53.01 41.62
CA THR A 548 -31.97 -53.67 42.82
C THR A 548 -31.08 -54.89 42.50
N SER A 549 -29.86 -55.09 43.03
CA SER A 549 -29.03 -54.39 44.05
C SER A 549 -27.54 -54.85 43.97
N LYS A 550 -26.55 -54.08 44.46
CA LYS A 550 -25.75 -54.26 45.72
C LYS A 550 -24.69 -53.12 45.81
N ARG A 551 -24.19 -52.62 46.96
CA ARG A 551 -23.38 -53.17 48.09
C ARG A 551 -21.97 -53.66 47.67
N THR A 552 -20.84 -53.34 48.35
CA THR A 552 -20.50 -52.62 49.62
C THR A 552 -18.97 -52.31 49.62
N ARG A 553 -18.44 -51.13 50.00
CA ARG A 553 -18.19 -50.52 51.36
C ARG A 553 -16.77 -50.80 51.92
N LEU A 554 -16.27 -49.83 52.73
CA LEU A 554 -15.01 -49.76 53.51
C LEU A 554 -13.86 -49.06 52.74
N CYS A 555 -12.98 -48.22 53.34
CA CYS A 555 -12.92 -47.75 54.74
C CYS A 555 -12.31 -46.33 54.88
N ASP A 556 -12.38 -45.81 56.11
CA ASP A 556 -11.85 -44.56 56.72
C ASP A 556 -11.67 -44.90 58.24
N PRO A 557 -11.16 -44.06 59.19
CA PRO A 557 -10.54 -42.72 59.15
C PRO A 557 -9.23 -42.56 59.99
N GLU A 558 -8.67 -41.34 60.13
CA GLU A 558 -8.45 -40.71 61.45
C GLU A 558 -8.04 -39.20 61.43
N THR A 559 -8.88 -38.39 62.09
CA THR A 559 -8.77 -37.10 62.83
C THR A 559 -7.37 -36.44 63.08
N GLN A 560 -7.21 -35.11 63.28
CA GLN A 560 -7.77 -34.29 64.40
C GLN A 560 -7.75 -32.72 64.24
N PHE A 561 -8.76 -32.08 64.88
CA PHE A 561 -8.83 -30.74 65.55
C PHE A 561 -8.16 -29.43 65.02
N SER A 562 -9.03 -28.51 64.53
CA SER A 562 -9.38 -27.14 65.00
C SER A 562 -8.36 -26.05 65.51
N PRO A 563 -8.68 -24.73 65.38
CA PRO A 563 -7.73 -23.58 65.46
C PRO A 563 -7.73 -22.78 66.80
N PRO A 564 -6.89 -21.71 66.96
CA PRO A 564 -7.45 -20.33 66.93
C PRO A 564 -6.52 -19.11 66.57
N VAL A 565 -7.18 -18.03 66.10
CA VAL A 565 -6.99 -16.57 66.34
C VAL A 565 -5.68 -15.97 66.95
N GLY A 566 -4.92 -15.21 66.15
CA GLY A 566 -4.79 -13.72 66.23
C GLY A 566 -3.79 -12.97 67.17
N ILE A 567 -3.38 -11.76 66.70
CA ILE A 567 -2.76 -10.60 67.42
C ILE A 567 -1.25 -10.75 67.77
N ILE A 568 -0.35 -9.83 67.33
CA ILE A 568 0.21 -8.67 68.09
C ILE A 568 0.86 -7.61 67.13
N ARG A 569 1.12 -6.38 67.61
CA ARG A 569 1.56 -5.19 66.84
C ARG A 569 3.04 -4.75 67.07
N ARG A 570 3.62 -4.12 66.03
CA ARG A 570 4.45 -2.87 66.02
C ARG A 570 5.94 -2.84 66.48
N ARG A 571 6.71 -2.00 65.73
CA ARG A 571 7.92 -1.20 66.09
C ARG A 571 9.26 -1.99 66.20
N LEU A 572 10.45 -1.41 66.00
CA LEU A 572 10.88 0.00 65.69
C LEU A 572 12.14 0.04 64.78
N ARG A 573 12.74 1.24 64.56
CA ARG A 573 13.93 1.52 63.72
C ARG A 573 15.21 1.74 64.57
N ALA A 574 16.36 1.80 63.87
CA ALA A 574 17.59 2.59 64.17
C ALA A 574 18.61 2.02 65.19
N ALA A 575 19.91 2.35 65.18
CA ALA A 575 20.84 2.88 64.14
C ALA A 575 22.30 2.95 64.68
N VAL A 576 23.28 3.35 63.83
CA VAL A 576 24.69 3.78 64.15
C VAL A 576 25.66 2.64 64.53
N GLY A 577 26.95 2.61 64.14
CA GLY A 577 27.75 3.44 63.20
C GLY A 577 29.28 3.38 63.47
N TRP A 578 30.08 4.14 62.69
CA TRP A 578 31.57 4.26 62.72
C TRP A 578 32.35 3.05 62.10
N THR A 579 33.55 3.18 61.51
CA THR A 579 34.66 4.17 61.65
C THR A 579 35.27 4.75 60.34
N ARG A 580 36.29 5.60 60.51
CA ARG A 580 37.09 6.45 59.55
C ARG A 580 37.99 5.61 58.58
N LEU A 581 38.69 6.12 57.55
CA LEU A 581 39.64 7.27 57.47
C LEU A 581 39.93 7.75 56.02
N SER A 582 40.93 8.63 55.79
CA SER A 582 41.02 9.49 54.59
C SER A 582 42.38 10.18 54.29
N TRP A 583 42.51 10.69 53.05
CA TRP A 583 43.46 11.71 52.47
C TRP A 583 44.92 11.36 52.02
N ARG A 584 45.11 11.49 50.69
CA ARG A 584 46.21 12.09 49.86
C ARG A 584 47.73 11.84 50.10
N ALA A 585 48.35 11.38 49.00
CA ALA A 585 49.50 11.95 48.25
C ALA A 585 50.96 11.92 48.79
N ILE A 586 51.89 11.52 47.90
CA ILE A 586 53.07 12.31 47.44
C ILE A 586 53.62 11.68 46.13
N ASP A 587 54.49 12.41 45.42
CA ASP A 587 54.92 12.24 44.01
C ASP A 587 56.47 12.03 43.91
N LEU A 588 57.07 12.26 42.71
CA LEU A 588 58.50 12.22 42.32
C LEU A 588 58.96 10.83 41.81
N ARG A 589 59.78 10.67 40.75
CA ARG A 589 60.43 11.53 39.71
C ARG A 589 61.03 10.56 38.65
N VAL A 590 61.48 10.87 37.42
CA VAL A 590 61.55 12.01 36.46
C VAL A 590 61.90 11.35 35.08
N ALA A 591 61.83 11.88 33.84
CA ALA A 591 61.66 13.18 33.18
C ALA A 591 60.97 12.95 31.79
N GLY A 592 60.81 13.90 30.84
CA GLY A 592 61.05 15.35 30.83
C GLY A 592 61.11 15.95 29.41
N ILE A 593 60.82 17.26 29.31
CA ILE A 593 61.18 18.22 28.23
C ILE A 593 60.33 18.20 26.92
N ASN A 594 59.33 19.09 26.90
CA ASN A 594 58.99 20.14 25.90
C ASN A 594 58.75 19.89 24.38
N THR A 595 57.54 20.34 23.97
CA THR A 595 57.20 21.24 22.83
C THR A 595 57.50 20.88 21.37
N GLY A 596 56.51 21.16 20.51
CA GLY A 596 56.74 21.82 19.20
C GLY A 596 56.12 21.12 17.98
N CYS A 597 55.60 21.92 17.04
CA CYS A 597 55.27 21.45 15.69
C CYS A 597 56.40 21.82 14.72
N ALA A 598 56.88 20.87 13.90
CA ALA A 598 57.36 21.12 12.52
C ALA A 598 57.81 19.84 11.78
N ALA A 599 57.51 19.80 10.48
CA ALA A 599 58.33 19.33 9.35
C ALA A 599 59.04 17.94 9.30
N ALA A 600 58.76 17.22 8.20
CA ALA A 600 59.71 16.61 7.25
C ALA A 600 60.65 15.42 7.64
N SER A 601 60.20 14.23 7.26
CA SER A 601 60.86 13.31 6.28
C SER A 601 62.26 12.67 6.51
N ALA A 602 62.28 11.33 6.35
CA ALA A 602 63.43 10.41 6.14
C ALA A 602 64.28 10.05 7.40
N ARG A 603 64.97 8.89 7.51
CA ARG A 603 65.45 7.87 6.52
C ARG A 603 65.37 6.40 7.00
N LEU A 604 65.36 5.49 6.01
CA LEU A 604 65.86 4.09 5.91
C LEU A 604 66.14 3.19 7.15
N PHE A 605 65.40 2.08 7.24
CA PHE A 605 65.82 0.67 7.06
C PHE A 605 67.04 0.03 7.80
N HIS A 606 66.76 -1.05 8.58
CA HIS A 606 67.33 -2.42 8.54
C HIS A 606 66.37 -3.36 9.34
N VAL A 607 65.87 -4.54 8.93
CA VAL A 607 66.45 -5.82 8.38
C VAL A 607 66.81 -6.84 9.47
N LEU A 608 66.16 -8.03 9.45
CA LEU A 608 66.79 -9.34 9.75
C LEU A 608 65.86 -10.56 9.50
N VAL A 609 66.36 -11.57 8.77
CA VAL A 609 66.42 -13.02 9.08
C VAL A 609 67.23 -13.71 7.96
N ARG A 610 67.82 -14.89 8.22
CA ARG A 610 68.84 -15.56 7.37
C ARG A 610 68.29 -16.80 6.64
N LEU A 611 68.84 -17.14 5.46
CA LEU A 611 69.80 -18.27 5.29
C LEU A 611 70.27 -18.47 3.82
N ALA A 612 71.30 -19.32 3.66
CA ALA A 612 71.93 -19.81 2.43
C ALA A 612 72.82 -18.83 1.61
N LEU A 613 73.97 -19.38 1.16
CA LEU A 613 75.13 -18.83 0.45
C LEU A 613 75.68 -19.99 -0.45
N PRO A 614 76.76 -19.88 -1.26
CA PRO A 614 77.51 -18.73 -1.84
C PRO A 614 77.63 -18.93 -3.41
N PRO A 615 78.61 -18.40 -4.17
CA PRO A 615 79.57 -17.30 -3.96
C PRO A 615 79.56 -16.17 -5.05
N ARG A 616 80.40 -15.15 -4.82
CA ARG A 616 80.91 -14.11 -5.77
C ARG A 616 82.09 -14.70 -6.61
N PRO A 617 82.80 -13.98 -7.53
CA PRO A 617 82.72 -12.58 -8.01
C PRO A 617 82.53 -12.56 -9.57
N SER A 618 83.16 -11.79 -10.49
CA SER A 618 84.24 -10.77 -10.47
C SER A 618 84.28 -9.91 -11.75
N VAL A 619 84.50 -8.60 -11.56
CA VAL A 619 85.60 -7.75 -12.10
C VAL A 619 86.14 -7.98 -13.52
N ASP A 620 86.21 -6.87 -14.28
CA ASP A 620 86.98 -6.55 -15.50
C ASP A 620 86.80 -7.42 -16.78
N GLY A 621 86.64 -6.74 -17.92
CA GLY A 621 86.41 -7.38 -19.23
C GLY A 621 86.00 -6.38 -20.32
N SER A 622 86.92 -5.53 -20.74
CA SER A 622 86.73 -4.58 -21.85
C SER A 622 87.04 -5.22 -23.21
N ILE A 623 86.73 -4.50 -24.32
CA ILE A 623 87.31 -4.69 -25.68
C ILE A 623 86.82 -5.96 -26.44
N THR A 624 86.35 -5.93 -27.70
CA THR A 624 86.04 -4.82 -28.64
C THR A 624 85.02 -5.24 -29.72
N ALA A 625 84.23 -4.26 -30.14
CA ALA A 625 83.80 -3.92 -31.51
C ALA A 625 83.89 -4.94 -32.67
N LEU A 626 82.89 -4.83 -33.57
CA LEU A 626 83.18 -4.19 -34.86
C LEU A 626 82.19 -3.02 -35.12
N PRO A 627 82.55 -2.00 -35.93
CA PRO A 627 81.87 -0.70 -35.92
C PRO A 627 81.30 -0.26 -37.27
N ILE A 628 80.61 0.89 -37.28
CA ILE A 628 80.88 2.00 -38.23
C ILE A 628 80.42 3.32 -37.59
N MET A 629 81.03 4.45 -37.98
CA MET A 629 80.97 5.72 -37.23
C MET A 629 80.03 6.78 -37.83
N LYS A 630 79.39 7.53 -36.91
CA LYS A 630 79.16 9.00 -36.94
C LYS A 630 78.62 9.65 -38.24
N ILE A 631 77.32 9.97 -38.25
CA ILE A 631 76.79 11.30 -38.61
C ILE A 631 75.69 11.67 -37.60
N ALA A 632 75.38 12.97 -37.45
CA ALA A 632 74.20 13.55 -36.79
C ALA A 632 74.04 13.35 -35.26
N ALA A 633 74.77 14.17 -34.48
CA ALA A 633 74.18 14.72 -33.27
C ALA A 633 73.09 15.75 -33.69
N ILE A 634 71.81 15.36 -33.60
CA ILE A 634 70.60 16.23 -33.61
C ILE A 634 69.31 15.39 -33.42
N LEU A 635 69.30 14.10 -33.79
CA LEU A 635 68.10 13.23 -33.76
C LEU A 635 67.97 12.41 -32.46
N VAL A 636 67.80 13.07 -31.31
CA VAL A 636 67.44 12.40 -30.02
C VAL A 636 66.19 12.99 -29.36
N THR A 637 65.77 14.21 -29.73
CA THR A 637 64.55 14.87 -29.23
C THR A 637 63.24 14.42 -29.91
N LEU A 638 63.27 13.35 -30.71
CA LEU A 638 62.10 12.77 -31.41
C LEU A 638 61.79 11.31 -31.02
N GLY A 639 62.49 10.75 -30.02
CA GLY A 639 62.39 9.33 -29.65
C GLY A 639 61.37 8.97 -28.55
N VAL A 640 60.72 9.95 -27.92
CA VAL A 640 59.83 9.73 -26.74
C VAL A 640 58.52 10.53 -26.87
N ALA A 641 57.79 10.30 -27.96
CA ALA A 641 56.49 10.93 -28.22
C ALA A 641 55.48 10.04 -28.97
N SER A 642 55.67 8.70 -28.96
CA SER A 642 54.90 7.76 -29.79
C SER A 642 54.34 6.55 -29.02
N CYS A 643 53.92 6.78 -27.76
CA CYS A 643 52.97 5.92 -27.04
C CYS A 643 51.83 6.78 -26.48
N ALA A 644 51.24 7.62 -27.34
CA ALA A 644 49.95 8.22 -27.03
C ALA A 644 48.92 7.10 -26.96
N VAL A 645 48.20 7.01 -25.84
CA VAL A 645 47.00 6.17 -25.74
C VAL A 645 45.99 6.70 -26.75
N ALA A 646 45.24 5.83 -27.41
CA ALA A 646 44.21 6.26 -28.36
C ALA A 646 43.04 6.93 -27.60
N GLU A 647 43.08 8.26 -27.50
CA GLU A 647 41.88 9.05 -27.25
C GLU A 647 41.01 9.00 -28.50
N ASP A 648 39.85 8.35 -28.45
CA ASP A 648 38.89 8.27 -29.55
C ASP A 648 38.19 9.63 -29.78
N VAL A 649 38.93 10.56 -30.37
CA VAL A 649 38.43 11.87 -30.82
C VAL A 649 37.78 11.68 -32.19
N LEU A 650 36.50 11.30 -32.19
CA LEU A 650 35.69 11.28 -33.40
C LEU A 650 35.33 12.71 -33.82
N TYR A 651 36.10 13.24 -34.78
CA TYR A 651 35.79 14.48 -35.47
C TYR A 651 34.50 14.35 -36.29
N SER A 652 33.65 15.37 -36.25
CA SER A 652 32.62 15.53 -37.30
C SER A 652 33.29 15.73 -38.66
N ARG A 653 32.52 15.60 -39.74
CA ARG A 653 33.03 15.67 -41.13
C ARG A 653 33.56 17.06 -41.56
N ARG A 654 33.76 18.02 -40.64
CA ARG A 654 34.09 19.44 -40.95
C ARG A 654 35.28 19.98 -40.13
N HIS A 655 36.49 19.59 -40.55
CA HIS A 655 37.81 20.16 -40.22
C HIS A 655 38.36 20.00 -38.79
N LEU A 656 39.62 19.55 -38.70
CA LEU A 656 40.36 19.34 -37.46
C LEU A 656 41.08 20.62 -36.99
N SER A 657 40.73 21.18 -35.83
CA SER A 657 41.65 21.96 -34.99
C SER A 657 41.18 22.03 -33.53
N LYS A 658 42.12 22.13 -32.57
CA LYS A 658 41.84 22.06 -31.12
C LYS A 658 41.80 23.47 -30.52
N ARG A 659 40.65 23.92 -30.02
CA ARG A 659 40.41 25.30 -29.56
C ARG A 659 39.53 25.37 -28.30
N PHE A 660 40.00 26.11 -27.29
CA PHE A 660 39.11 26.95 -26.47
C PHE A 660 38.76 28.20 -27.29
N ILE A 661 37.59 28.80 -27.03
CA ILE A 661 36.97 29.98 -27.71
C ILE A 661 37.87 30.60 -28.79
N ASP A 662 37.59 30.25 -30.04
CA ASP A 662 38.37 30.71 -31.18
C ASP A 662 37.96 32.09 -31.69
N SER A 663 38.77 32.63 -32.61
CA SER A 663 38.45 33.80 -33.43
C SER A 663 37.14 33.67 -34.22
N ASP A 664 36.63 32.45 -34.34
CA ASP A 664 35.58 32.07 -35.27
C ASP A 664 34.22 31.99 -34.53
N GLY A 665 34.23 32.11 -33.20
CA GLY A 665 33.07 32.36 -32.33
C GLY A 665 32.26 31.13 -31.92
N ASN A 666 32.92 29.97 -31.84
CA ASN A 666 32.33 28.74 -31.33
C ASN A 666 32.25 28.74 -29.78
N TYR A 667 31.41 27.88 -29.20
CA TYR A 667 31.15 27.86 -27.75
C TYR A 667 31.15 26.43 -27.18
N ASN A 668 31.93 26.19 -26.13
CA ASN A 668 32.10 24.87 -25.52
C ASN A 668 31.34 24.81 -24.19
N MET A 669 30.71 23.68 -23.89
CA MET A 669 29.92 23.50 -22.66
C MET A 669 29.75 22.02 -22.30
N THR A 670 29.86 21.70 -21.01
CA THR A 670 29.78 20.31 -20.53
C THR A 670 28.42 19.96 -19.92
N PHE A 671 27.82 18.87 -20.39
CA PHE A 671 26.60 18.30 -19.81
C PHE A 671 26.96 17.07 -18.99
N ILE A 672 26.66 17.13 -17.70
CA ILE A 672 26.81 16.03 -16.75
C ILE A 672 25.40 15.49 -16.48
N HIS A 673 25.16 14.18 -16.50
CA HIS A 673 23.79 13.64 -16.40
C HIS A 673 23.68 12.30 -15.69
N VAL A 674 22.51 12.08 -15.08
CA VAL A 674 22.04 10.78 -14.56
C VAL A 674 20.62 10.50 -15.07
N ASN A 675 20.24 9.23 -15.12
CA ASN A 675 18.90 8.76 -15.47
C ASN A 675 18.58 7.46 -14.72
N ASP A 676 17.29 7.20 -14.51
CA ASP A 676 16.74 5.92 -14.04
C ASP A 676 17.41 5.44 -12.73
N VAL A 677 17.64 6.37 -11.79
CA VAL A 677 18.35 6.12 -10.53
C VAL A 677 17.52 5.25 -9.59
N HIS A 678 16.19 5.24 -9.72
CA HIS A 678 15.28 4.34 -9.00
C HIS A 678 15.60 4.20 -7.50
N ALA A 679 15.65 5.33 -6.80
CA ALA A 679 15.92 5.39 -5.37
C ALA A 679 17.21 4.68 -4.88
N HIS A 680 18.21 4.46 -5.75
CA HIS A 680 19.54 3.97 -5.35
C HIS A 680 20.38 5.10 -4.73
N LEU A 681 19.90 5.61 -3.59
CA LEU A 681 20.55 6.70 -2.83
C LEU A 681 21.91 6.25 -2.27
N ASP A 682 22.05 4.95 -2.00
CA ASP A 682 23.22 4.28 -1.44
C ASP A 682 23.89 3.37 -2.48
N GLU A 683 25.05 2.79 -2.14
CA GLU A 683 25.75 1.86 -3.03
C GLU A 683 25.17 0.44 -3.06
N PHE A 684 25.16 -0.16 -4.25
CA PHE A 684 24.58 -1.48 -4.53
C PHE A 684 25.63 -2.44 -5.09
N ALA A 685 25.40 -3.75 -4.93
CA ALA A 685 26.15 -4.79 -5.60
C ALA A 685 25.68 -4.92 -7.07
N LYS A 686 26.46 -5.61 -7.92
CA LYS A 686 26.15 -5.82 -9.35
C LYS A 686 24.72 -6.34 -9.63
N SER A 687 24.09 -7.01 -8.66
CA SER A 687 22.69 -7.46 -8.68
C SER A 687 21.65 -6.32 -8.77
N GLY A 688 21.99 -5.11 -8.28
CA GLY A 688 21.04 -4.05 -7.94
C GLY A 688 20.58 -4.09 -6.47
N SER A 689 20.83 -5.20 -5.75
CA SER A 689 20.59 -5.29 -4.31
C SER A 689 21.66 -4.55 -3.50
N ASP A 690 21.38 -4.29 -2.22
CA ASP A 690 22.32 -3.69 -1.25
C ASP A 690 23.73 -4.31 -1.31
N CYS A 691 24.77 -3.48 -1.23
CA CYS A 691 26.15 -3.95 -1.26
C CYS A 691 26.63 -4.43 0.13
N THR A 692 26.44 -5.72 0.42
CA THR A 692 26.86 -6.34 1.69
C THR A 692 28.34 -6.77 1.71
N ASP A 693 29.02 -6.76 0.57
CA ASP A 693 30.39 -7.28 0.42
C ASP A 693 31.24 -6.39 -0.51
N LEU A 694 31.99 -5.47 0.09
CA LEU A 694 32.85 -4.52 -0.63
C LEU A 694 33.91 -5.18 -1.53
N SER A 695 34.25 -6.46 -1.28
CA SER A 695 35.26 -7.19 -2.05
C SER A 695 34.75 -7.67 -3.42
N LYS A 696 33.43 -7.82 -3.57
CA LYS A 696 32.77 -8.14 -4.86
C LYS A 696 32.53 -6.92 -5.74
N GLY A 697 32.79 -5.72 -5.20
CA GLY A 697 32.54 -4.44 -5.88
C GLY A 697 31.15 -3.90 -5.57
N CYS A 698 31.13 -2.63 -5.14
CA CYS A 698 29.93 -1.82 -5.01
C CYS A 698 29.93 -0.72 -6.07
N PHE A 699 28.74 -0.30 -6.46
CA PHE A 699 28.50 0.61 -7.58
C PHE A 699 27.52 1.73 -7.21
N GLY A 700 27.59 2.83 -7.97
CA GLY A 700 26.67 3.96 -7.84
C GLY A 700 26.66 4.61 -6.46
N GLY A 701 25.46 4.91 -5.96
CA GLY A 701 25.24 5.65 -4.70
C GLY A 701 25.49 7.15 -4.85
N TYR A 702 24.53 7.97 -4.42
CA TYR A 702 24.54 9.41 -4.70
C TYR A 702 25.72 10.17 -4.09
N ALA A 703 26.35 9.63 -3.04
CA ALA A 703 27.56 10.21 -2.46
C ALA A 703 28.81 10.06 -3.37
N ARG A 704 28.94 8.96 -4.14
CA ARG A 704 30.01 8.80 -5.15
C ARG A 704 29.77 9.74 -6.33
N ILE A 705 28.53 9.78 -6.82
CA ILE A 705 28.06 10.70 -7.88
C ILE A 705 28.36 12.16 -7.51
N LYS A 706 27.92 12.62 -6.34
CA LYS A 706 28.16 13.98 -5.86
C LYS A 706 29.65 14.36 -5.86
N THR A 707 30.51 13.46 -5.42
CA THR A 707 31.97 13.70 -5.43
C THR A 707 32.49 13.87 -6.85
N LYS A 708 32.06 13.03 -7.79
CA LYS A 708 32.50 13.12 -9.19
C LYS A 708 31.93 14.36 -9.89
N VAL A 709 30.67 14.73 -9.62
CA VAL A 709 30.08 16.01 -10.02
C VAL A 709 30.92 17.18 -9.49
N GLU A 710 31.26 17.18 -8.19
CA GLU A 710 32.09 18.22 -7.60
C GLU A 710 33.52 18.28 -8.15
N GLU A 711 34.08 17.20 -8.66
CA GLU A 711 35.34 17.23 -9.42
C GLU A 711 35.13 17.85 -10.81
N LEU A 712 34.13 17.37 -11.56
CA LEU A 712 33.83 17.85 -12.93
C LEU A 712 33.48 19.35 -12.96
N ARG A 713 32.68 19.84 -12.01
CA ARG A 713 32.33 21.26 -11.86
C ARG A 713 33.52 22.19 -11.61
N LYS A 714 34.66 21.65 -11.14
CA LYS A 714 35.92 22.40 -10.96
C LYS A 714 36.80 22.37 -12.22
N THR A 715 36.67 21.33 -13.04
CA THR A 715 37.36 21.20 -14.34
C THR A 715 36.67 22.03 -15.44
N TYR A 716 35.34 22.01 -15.47
CA TYR A 716 34.52 22.63 -16.52
C TYR A 716 33.70 23.79 -15.93
N PRO A 717 34.08 25.07 -16.13
CA PRO A 717 33.40 26.22 -15.52
C PRO A 717 32.06 26.57 -16.19
N ASP A 718 31.86 26.14 -17.43
CA ASP A 718 30.58 26.20 -18.15
C ASP A 718 30.01 24.78 -18.28
N HIS A 719 29.13 24.43 -17.34
CA HIS A 719 28.50 23.12 -17.24
C HIS A 719 27.02 23.22 -16.86
N LEU A 720 26.27 22.13 -17.06
CA LEU A 720 24.99 21.86 -16.39
C LEU A 720 24.94 20.41 -15.90
N LEU A 721 24.33 20.19 -14.74
CA LEU A 721 23.99 18.87 -14.19
C LEU A 721 22.50 18.58 -14.42
N LEU A 722 22.21 17.55 -15.22
CA LEU A 722 20.87 17.20 -15.68
C LEU A 722 20.38 15.89 -15.04
N ASN A 723 19.08 15.80 -14.79
CA ASN A 723 18.42 14.55 -14.38
C ASN A 723 17.36 14.16 -15.42
N ALA A 724 17.49 12.96 -16.02
CA ALA A 724 16.60 12.49 -17.08
C ALA A 724 15.40 11.65 -16.59
N GLY A 725 15.00 11.80 -15.31
CA GLY A 725 13.80 11.18 -14.75
C GLY A 725 14.00 9.76 -14.19
N ASP A 726 12.93 9.23 -13.58
CA ASP A 726 12.88 7.99 -12.82
C ASP A 726 13.88 7.96 -11.63
N GLU A 727 13.77 8.99 -10.80
CA GLU A 727 14.31 8.97 -9.44
C GLU A 727 13.45 8.08 -8.52
N PHE A 728 12.15 8.02 -8.78
CA PHE A 728 11.19 7.26 -7.99
C PHE A 728 11.24 5.75 -8.24
N GLN A 729 10.65 5.01 -7.28
CA GLN A 729 10.52 3.55 -7.25
C GLN A 729 11.85 2.79 -7.17
N GLY A 730 11.83 1.51 -6.75
CA GLY A 730 12.95 0.59 -6.94
C GLY A 730 13.67 0.09 -5.69
N THR A 731 13.76 0.90 -4.63
CA THR A 731 14.36 0.48 -3.34
C THR A 731 13.48 0.85 -2.14
N LEU A 732 13.78 0.25 -0.98
CA LEU A 732 13.13 0.57 0.29
C LEU A 732 13.21 2.06 0.68
N PHE A 733 14.16 2.85 0.16
CA PHE A 733 14.16 4.30 0.40
C PHE A 733 12.86 4.95 -0.11
N PHE A 734 12.38 4.57 -1.29
CA PHE A 734 11.11 5.04 -1.83
C PHE A 734 9.91 4.39 -1.13
N SER A 735 9.94 3.07 -0.94
CA SER A 735 8.83 2.35 -0.28
C SER A 735 8.58 2.82 1.16
N TYR A 736 9.61 3.33 1.85
CA TYR A 736 9.54 3.79 3.24
C TYR A 736 9.29 5.31 3.38
N TYR A 737 9.93 6.15 2.57
CA TYR A 737 9.88 7.62 2.67
C TYR A 737 9.13 8.34 1.53
N GLY A 738 8.73 7.62 0.48
CA GLY A 738 8.27 8.24 -0.77
C GLY A 738 9.35 9.16 -1.38
N GLY A 739 8.92 10.28 -1.96
CA GLY A 739 9.81 11.24 -2.60
C GLY A 739 10.66 12.12 -1.65
N GLU A 740 10.45 12.07 -0.34
CA GLU A 740 11.04 13.06 0.59
C GLU A 740 12.57 12.99 0.66
N LYS A 741 13.13 11.80 0.93
CA LYS A 741 14.59 11.63 1.03
C LYS A 741 15.29 11.66 -0.33
N ILE A 742 14.53 11.42 -1.41
CA ILE A 742 14.96 11.62 -2.79
C ILE A 742 15.17 13.12 -3.04
N ALA A 743 14.17 13.96 -2.73
CA ALA A 743 14.27 15.42 -2.85
C ALA A 743 15.45 15.99 -2.03
N ASP A 744 15.59 15.57 -0.76
CA ASP A 744 16.74 15.93 0.10
C ASP A 744 18.10 15.59 -0.54
N THR A 745 18.16 14.51 -1.33
CA THR A 745 19.39 14.03 -1.97
C THR A 745 19.71 14.81 -3.23
N ILE A 746 18.76 14.91 -4.17
CA ILE A 746 18.99 15.58 -5.45
C ILE A 746 19.15 17.10 -5.29
N ASN A 747 18.44 17.72 -4.35
CA ASN A 747 18.74 19.10 -3.94
C ASN A 747 20.17 19.25 -3.40
N ASN A 748 20.73 18.24 -2.71
CA ASN A 748 22.10 18.31 -2.18
C ASN A 748 23.19 18.18 -3.24
N LEU A 749 22.88 17.62 -4.42
CA LEU A 749 23.76 17.67 -5.59
C LEU A 749 23.66 19.00 -6.33
N ASN A 750 22.58 19.76 -6.12
CA ASN A 750 22.23 20.97 -6.89
C ASN A 750 22.15 20.62 -8.39
N PHE A 751 21.14 19.85 -8.80
CA PHE A 751 20.81 19.71 -10.22
C PHE A 751 20.41 21.06 -10.81
N ASP A 752 20.69 21.27 -12.09
CA ASP A 752 20.38 22.52 -12.79
C ASP A 752 19.01 22.45 -13.51
N VAL A 753 18.57 21.25 -13.92
CA VAL A 753 17.21 20.96 -14.43
C VAL A 753 16.92 19.45 -14.41
N MET A 754 15.64 19.08 -14.28
CA MET A 754 15.14 17.70 -14.33
C MET A 754 13.97 17.56 -15.33
N THR A 755 13.90 16.46 -16.09
CA THR A 755 12.66 16.01 -16.74
C THR A 755 11.96 14.97 -15.89
N LEU A 756 10.66 14.76 -16.10
CA LEU A 756 9.90 13.73 -15.39
C LEU A 756 9.99 12.40 -16.14
N GLY A 757 10.26 11.31 -15.41
CA GLY A 757 10.07 9.95 -15.88
C GLY A 757 8.67 9.42 -15.58
N ASN A 758 8.43 8.14 -15.86
CA ASN A 758 7.12 7.54 -15.60
C ASN A 758 6.89 7.19 -14.12
N HIS A 759 7.93 6.77 -13.39
CA HIS A 759 7.79 6.36 -11.99
C HIS A 759 7.60 7.54 -11.04
N GLU A 760 7.87 8.77 -11.47
CA GLU A 760 7.46 9.99 -10.76
C GLU A 760 5.93 10.04 -10.49
N TRP A 761 5.11 9.35 -11.29
CA TRP A 761 3.66 9.22 -11.10
C TRP A 761 3.21 8.03 -10.24
N ASP A 762 4.12 7.23 -9.65
CA ASP A 762 3.73 5.97 -8.97
C ASP A 762 2.77 6.17 -7.78
N ASN A 763 2.86 7.32 -7.10
CA ASN A 763 1.97 7.74 -6.03
C ASN A 763 0.87 8.73 -6.49
N GLY A 764 0.79 9.01 -7.79
CA GLY A 764 -0.20 9.90 -8.42
C GLY A 764 0.11 11.40 -8.35
N ASP A 765 -0.66 12.17 -9.12
CA ASP A 765 -0.44 13.59 -9.43
C ASP A 765 -0.22 14.49 -8.20
N GLU A 766 -0.92 14.23 -7.08
CA GLU A 766 -0.82 15.06 -5.86
C GLU A 766 0.49 14.83 -5.09
N GLU A 767 0.96 13.59 -4.99
CA GLU A 767 2.22 13.29 -4.30
C GLU A 767 3.42 13.73 -5.15
N LEU A 768 3.32 13.60 -6.48
CA LEU A 768 4.26 14.23 -7.40
C LEU A 768 4.23 15.77 -7.23
N GLY A 769 3.04 16.37 -7.18
CA GLY A 769 2.85 17.80 -6.94
C GLY A 769 3.45 18.31 -5.62
N LYS A 770 3.53 17.46 -4.57
CA LYS A 770 4.25 17.74 -3.32
C LYS A 770 5.76 17.60 -3.48
N PHE A 771 6.24 16.55 -4.16
CA PHE A 771 7.66 16.35 -4.46
C PHE A 771 8.25 17.53 -5.24
N LEU A 772 7.61 17.94 -6.35
CA LEU A 772 8.12 19.03 -7.19
C LEU A 772 8.17 20.40 -6.45
N LYS A 773 7.27 20.63 -5.48
CA LYS A 773 7.30 21.84 -4.60
C LYS A 773 8.52 21.86 -3.67
N ASN A 774 9.14 20.72 -3.39
CA ASN A 774 10.32 20.60 -2.53
C ASN A 774 11.64 20.66 -3.32
N LEU A 775 11.63 20.73 -4.66
CA LEU A 775 12.85 20.77 -5.48
C LEU A 775 13.37 22.20 -5.66
N THR A 776 14.68 22.38 -5.60
CA THR A 776 15.33 23.71 -5.68
C THR A 776 15.71 24.14 -7.10
N PHE A 777 15.26 23.41 -8.12
CA PHE A 777 15.65 23.56 -9.52
C PHE A 777 14.45 23.36 -10.47
N PRO A 778 14.49 23.89 -11.70
CA PRO A 778 13.36 23.82 -12.65
C PRO A 778 13.07 22.41 -13.14
N ILE A 779 11.80 22.15 -13.42
CA ILE A 779 11.26 20.89 -13.94
C ILE A 779 10.68 21.13 -15.34
N VAL A 780 11.00 20.26 -16.30
CA VAL A 780 10.58 20.41 -17.71
C VAL A 780 9.92 19.14 -18.26
N ALA A 781 8.78 19.30 -18.96
CA ALA A 781 8.18 18.26 -19.82
C ALA A 781 7.17 18.92 -20.78
N CYS A 782 7.55 19.15 -22.04
CA CYS A 782 6.73 19.87 -23.02
C CYS A 782 5.48 19.10 -23.47
N ASN A 783 5.51 17.77 -23.47
CA ASN A 783 4.38 16.96 -23.89
C ASN A 783 3.42 16.59 -22.74
N VAL A 784 3.77 16.90 -21.49
CA VAL A 784 2.89 16.73 -20.33
C VAL A 784 1.95 17.93 -20.22
N LYS A 785 0.65 17.67 -20.05
CA LYS A 785 -0.38 18.70 -19.80
C LYS A 785 -1.29 18.20 -18.68
N SER A 786 -1.40 18.97 -17.60
CA SER A 786 -2.13 18.56 -16.40
C SER A 786 -3.11 19.62 -15.93
N GLU A 787 -4.29 19.17 -15.49
CA GLU A 787 -5.29 19.99 -14.80
C GLU A 787 -4.98 20.12 -13.29
N ASN A 788 -4.09 19.27 -12.73
CA ASN A 788 -3.62 19.43 -11.34
C ASN A 788 -2.84 20.74 -11.18
N GLU A 789 -3.22 21.54 -10.18
CA GLU A 789 -2.67 22.88 -9.97
C GLU A 789 -1.15 22.88 -9.71
N ALA A 790 -0.63 21.88 -8.98
CA ALA A 790 0.78 21.80 -8.62
C ALA A 790 1.65 21.38 -9.81
N LEU A 791 1.20 20.41 -10.63
CA LEU A 791 1.89 19.99 -11.84
C LEU A 791 1.88 21.11 -12.89
N ASN A 792 0.70 21.70 -13.16
CA ASN A 792 0.51 22.78 -14.15
C ASN A 792 1.34 24.04 -13.83
N LYS A 793 1.52 24.38 -12.54
CA LYS A 793 2.35 25.54 -12.13
C LYS A 793 3.85 25.27 -12.12
N THR A 794 4.28 24.02 -11.92
CA THR A 794 5.70 23.69 -11.67
C THR A 794 6.40 23.14 -12.91
N VAL A 795 5.72 22.33 -13.72
CA VAL A 795 6.27 21.70 -14.92
C VAL A 795 6.21 22.68 -16.10
N LYS A 796 7.36 22.97 -16.70
CA LYS A 796 7.48 23.91 -17.84
C LYS A 796 7.70 23.15 -19.15
N ASN A 797 7.41 23.77 -20.29
CA ASN A 797 7.77 23.16 -21.58
C ASN A 797 9.30 23.03 -21.74
N TYR A 798 10.02 24.08 -21.34
CA TYR A 798 11.48 24.18 -21.42
C TYR A 798 12.01 25.15 -20.35
N HIS A 799 13.34 25.15 -20.16
CA HIS A 799 14.04 26.18 -19.39
C HIS A 799 15.14 26.83 -20.23
N ILE A 800 15.39 28.12 -19.99
CA ILE A 800 16.40 28.93 -20.67
C ILE A 800 17.51 29.25 -19.67
N PHE A 801 18.75 28.97 -20.08
CA PHE A 801 19.96 29.32 -19.33
C PHE A 801 20.65 30.50 -20.03
N ASP A 802 20.25 31.73 -19.70
CA ASP A 802 20.66 32.97 -20.39
C ASP A 802 22.19 33.13 -20.50
N LYS A 803 22.93 32.77 -19.42
CA LYS A 803 24.40 32.75 -19.37
C LYS A 803 25.02 31.99 -20.56
N HIS A 804 24.37 30.90 -20.98
CA HIS A 804 24.86 29.97 -22.00
C HIS A 804 24.21 30.19 -23.38
N LYS A 805 23.19 31.07 -23.47
CA LYS A 805 22.26 31.21 -24.61
C LYS A 805 21.78 29.85 -25.12
N LEU A 806 21.28 29.05 -24.18
CA LEU A 806 20.89 27.67 -24.40
C LEU A 806 19.52 27.40 -23.77
N ALA A 807 18.69 26.60 -24.44
CA ALA A 807 17.43 26.10 -23.91
C ALA A 807 17.44 24.57 -23.78
N ILE A 808 16.82 24.06 -22.70
CA ILE A 808 16.59 22.63 -22.47
C ILE A 808 15.09 22.37 -22.49
N ILE A 809 14.63 21.57 -23.46
CA ILE A 809 13.25 21.10 -23.61
C ILE A 809 13.09 19.77 -22.88
N GLY A 810 12.06 19.60 -22.07
CA GLY A 810 11.77 18.32 -21.41
C GLY A 810 10.81 17.44 -22.21
N ALA A 811 10.88 16.12 -22.06
CA ALA A 811 9.82 15.21 -22.52
C ALA A 811 9.72 13.95 -21.65
N THR A 812 8.52 13.36 -21.59
CA THR A 812 8.19 12.14 -20.85
C THR A 812 7.43 11.16 -21.74
N THR A 813 7.65 9.86 -21.57
CA THR A 813 7.03 8.82 -22.41
C THR A 813 5.49 8.87 -22.41
N GLU A 814 4.90 8.75 -23.59
CA GLU A 814 3.46 8.67 -23.81
C GLU A 814 2.83 7.43 -23.15
N THR A 815 3.63 6.39 -22.90
CA THR A 815 3.19 5.14 -22.26
C THR A 815 2.86 5.29 -20.78
N THR A 816 3.25 6.40 -20.12
CA THR A 816 3.17 6.60 -18.67
C THR A 816 1.79 6.26 -18.07
N LYS A 817 0.68 6.55 -18.78
CA LYS A 817 -0.69 6.18 -18.34
C LYS A 817 -0.95 4.68 -18.20
N GLY A 818 -0.20 3.83 -18.89
CA GLY A 818 -0.33 2.36 -18.84
C GLY A 818 0.69 1.68 -17.92
N ILE A 819 1.64 2.43 -17.35
CA ILE A 819 2.74 1.91 -16.53
C ILE A 819 2.91 2.60 -15.16
N SER A 820 2.12 3.65 -14.86
CA SER A 820 2.10 4.32 -13.56
C SER A 820 0.73 4.94 -13.20
N ASN A 821 0.57 5.50 -11.99
CA ASN A 821 -0.72 5.88 -11.37
C ASN A 821 -1.21 7.31 -11.74
N VAL A 822 -1.13 7.67 -13.02
CA VAL A 822 -1.53 8.99 -13.55
C VAL A 822 -3.01 9.33 -13.26
N GLY A 823 -3.29 10.57 -12.87
CA GLY A 823 -4.65 11.12 -12.74
C GLY A 823 -5.32 11.43 -14.08
N ASN A 824 -6.66 11.37 -14.13
CA ASN A 824 -7.43 11.56 -15.38
C ASN A 824 -7.15 12.89 -16.10
N GLY A 825 -6.98 13.98 -15.33
CA GLY A 825 -6.69 15.32 -15.84
C GLY A 825 -5.26 15.55 -16.30
N THR A 826 -4.36 14.57 -16.12
CA THR A 826 -2.99 14.61 -16.67
C THR A 826 -2.94 13.82 -17.98
N ASN A 827 -2.32 14.40 -19.00
CA ASN A 827 -2.22 13.86 -20.35
C ASN A 827 -0.79 13.99 -20.91
N PHE A 828 -0.41 13.02 -21.73
CA PHE A 828 0.86 12.96 -22.45
C PHE A 828 0.55 13.07 -23.95
N LEU A 829 1.19 14.02 -24.62
CA LEU A 829 1.02 14.30 -26.04
C LEU A 829 2.17 13.69 -26.87
N ASP A 830 2.01 13.65 -28.19
CA ASP A 830 3.04 13.22 -29.15
C ASP A 830 4.35 13.99 -28.93
N VAL A 831 5.40 13.26 -28.51
CA VAL A 831 6.68 13.86 -28.08
C VAL A 831 7.32 14.67 -29.20
N THR A 832 7.39 14.10 -30.40
CA THR A 832 7.98 14.74 -31.59
C THR A 832 7.32 16.08 -31.90
N THR A 833 5.98 16.12 -31.85
CA THR A 833 5.17 17.30 -32.14
C THR A 833 5.37 18.41 -31.10
N GLU A 834 5.33 18.09 -29.81
CA GLU A 834 5.49 19.11 -28.76
C GLU A 834 6.95 19.60 -28.64
N VAL A 835 7.95 18.73 -28.83
CA VAL A 835 9.35 19.14 -28.90
C VAL A 835 9.59 20.06 -30.10
N GLN A 836 9.07 19.73 -31.29
CA GLN A 836 9.22 20.59 -32.47
C GLN A 836 8.52 21.94 -32.31
N LYS A 837 7.34 21.98 -31.68
CA LYS A 837 6.66 23.24 -31.31
C LYS A 837 7.52 24.09 -30.38
N ALA A 838 8.11 23.50 -29.34
CA ALA A 838 8.98 24.21 -28.40
C ALA A 838 10.24 24.75 -29.09
N ILE A 839 10.86 24.00 -30.01
CA ILE A 839 11.98 24.47 -30.84
C ILE A 839 11.59 25.72 -31.65
N TRP A 840 10.42 25.71 -32.30
CA TRP A 840 9.94 26.86 -33.06
C TRP A 840 9.55 28.05 -32.16
N GLU A 841 8.93 27.80 -31.00
CA GLU A 841 8.61 28.82 -30.00
C GLU A 841 9.87 29.55 -29.53
N ILE A 842 10.90 28.82 -29.10
CA ILE A 842 12.20 29.36 -28.67
C ILE A 842 12.85 30.18 -29.81
N ARG A 843 12.89 29.63 -31.03
CA ARG A 843 13.54 30.28 -32.19
C ARG A 843 12.83 31.56 -32.67
N ASN A 844 11.51 31.63 -32.51
CA ASN A 844 10.68 32.77 -32.91
C ASN A 844 10.58 33.86 -31.82
N THR A 845 10.69 33.49 -30.55
CA THR A 845 10.57 34.44 -29.42
C THR A 845 11.91 34.92 -28.86
N THR A 846 13.04 34.25 -29.18
CA THR A 846 14.37 34.56 -28.64
C THR A 846 15.49 34.49 -29.68
N ASP A 847 16.68 34.99 -29.32
CA ASP A 847 17.90 34.82 -30.11
C ASP A 847 18.64 33.48 -29.83
N ILE A 848 18.07 32.60 -29.00
CA ILE A 848 18.67 31.31 -28.64
C ILE A 848 18.70 30.38 -29.85
N ARG A 849 19.83 29.72 -30.05
CA ARG A 849 20.04 28.76 -31.14
C ARG A 849 20.53 27.39 -30.68
N ARG A 850 21.17 27.31 -29.49
CA ARG A 850 21.56 26.03 -28.86
C ARG A 850 20.34 25.46 -28.15
N ILE A 851 19.84 24.32 -28.62
CA ILE A 851 18.67 23.65 -28.06
C ILE A 851 18.99 22.18 -27.81
N VAL A 852 18.71 21.74 -26.58
CA VAL A 852 18.97 20.40 -26.08
C VAL A 852 17.64 19.80 -25.61
N ALA A 853 17.44 18.50 -25.80
CA ALA A 853 16.33 17.77 -25.21
C ALA A 853 16.81 16.96 -23.99
N LEU A 854 16.02 16.96 -22.92
CA LEU A 854 16.20 16.13 -21.72
C LEU A 854 14.96 15.24 -21.62
N THR A 855 15.11 13.94 -21.86
CA THR A 855 14.02 13.07 -22.27
C THR A 855 13.94 11.82 -21.40
N HIS A 856 12.71 11.39 -21.11
CA HIS A 856 12.43 10.09 -20.51
C HIS A 856 11.49 9.30 -21.41
N ILE A 857 11.99 8.94 -22.61
CA ILE A 857 11.20 8.31 -23.68
C ILE A 857 11.80 6.98 -24.19
N GLY A 858 13.07 6.71 -23.90
CA GLY A 858 13.78 5.50 -24.30
C GLY A 858 14.66 5.72 -25.52
N TYR A 859 15.87 5.16 -25.49
CA TYR A 859 16.95 5.37 -26.45
C TYR A 859 16.61 5.10 -27.93
N GLU A 860 15.64 4.23 -28.22
CA GLU A 860 15.16 4.03 -29.60
C GLU A 860 14.20 5.15 -30.05
N GLU A 861 13.34 5.63 -29.16
CA GLU A 861 12.45 6.77 -29.42
C GLU A 861 13.22 8.11 -29.37
N ASP A 862 14.33 8.22 -28.63
CA ASP A 862 15.28 9.34 -28.73
C ASP A 862 15.95 9.41 -30.12
N GLN A 863 16.37 8.26 -30.66
CA GLN A 863 16.89 8.18 -32.04
C GLN A 863 15.83 8.49 -33.08
N LYS A 864 14.56 8.21 -32.79
CA LYS A 864 13.42 8.59 -33.65
C LYS A 864 13.14 10.09 -33.53
N LEU A 865 13.13 10.65 -32.32
CA LEU A 865 12.97 12.08 -32.05
C LEU A 865 14.03 12.92 -32.77
N ALA A 866 15.29 12.48 -32.78
CA ALA A 866 16.35 13.11 -33.56
C ALA A 866 16.05 13.12 -35.07
N LYS A 867 15.66 11.98 -35.65
CA LYS A 867 15.30 11.85 -37.09
C LYS A 867 14.04 12.62 -37.46
N ASP A 868 13.10 12.74 -36.53
CA ASP A 868 11.77 13.29 -36.77
C ASP A 868 11.63 14.77 -36.38
N THR A 869 12.69 15.41 -35.86
CA THR A 869 12.73 16.86 -35.60
C THR A 869 13.80 17.55 -36.44
N GLU A 870 13.88 18.87 -36.34
CA GLU A 870 14.98 19.68 -36.84
C GLU A 870 15.50 20.64 -35.76
N GLY A 871 16.82 20.73 -35.62
CA GLY A 871 17.45 21.80 -34.85
C GLY A 871 17.65 21.57 -33.35
N LEU A 872 17.51 20.33 -32.87
CA LEU A 872 18.19 19.87 -31.66
C LEU A 872 19.69 19.72 -31.94
N SER A 873 20.51 19.64 -30.88
CA SER A 873 21.95 19.37 -31.00
C SER A 873 22.44 18.27 -30.06
N LEU A 874 21.73 18.08 -28.94
CA LEU A 874 21.97 17.01 -27.98
C LEU A 874 20.61 16.52 -27.45
N ILE A 875 20.50 15.21 -27.24
CA ILE A 875 19.41 14.56 -26.50
C ILE A 875 20.05 13.79 -25.34
N VAL A 876 19.51 13.98 -24.13
CA VAL A 876 19.97 13.34 -22.89
C VAL A 876 18.81 12.49 -22.35
N GLY A 877 18.90 11.17 -22.53
CA GLY A 877 17.77 10.24 -22.41
C GLY A 877 17.84 9.25 -21.24
N GLY A 878 16.66 8.82 -20.79
CA GLY A 878 16.45 7.73 -19.82
C GLY A 878 15.47 6.65 -20.32
N HIS A 879 14.71 6.06 -19.39
CA HIS A 879 13.61 5.08 -19.56
C HIS A 879 14.03 3.65 -19.96
N SER A 880 14.92 3.52 -20.95
CA SER A 880 15.27 2.22 -21.55
C SER A 880 16.47 1.54 -20.90
N HIS A 881 16.91 1.99 -19.71
CA HIS A 881 18.07 1.45 -18.98
C HIS A 881 19.31 1.19 -19.87
N THR A 882 19.58 2.03 -20.86
CA THR A 882 20.48 1.66 -21.95
C THR A 882 21.92 2.10 -21.66
N LEU A 883 22.86 1.15 -21.68
CA LEU A 883 24.28 1.45 -21.63
C LEU A 883 24.77 1.82 -23.05
N VAL A 884 25.41 2.98 -23.20
CA VAL A 884 26.04 3.41 -24.47
C VAL A 884 27.44 3.94 -24.20
N GLY A 885 28.39 3.64 -25.08
CA GLY A 885 29.82 3.87 -24.91
C GLY A 885 30.65 2.69 -25.42
N ASP A 886 31.98 2.79 -25.38
CA ASP A 886 32.89 1.81 -25.98
C ASP A 886 33.26 0.66 -25.00
N MET A 887 32.33 0.27 -24.13
CA MET A 887 32.46 -0.86 -23.18
C MET A 887 31.65 -2.10 -23.61
N PRO A 888 31.98 -3.30 -23.09
CA PRO A 888 31.18 -4.50 -23.34
C PRO A 888 29.70 -4.33 -22.97
N ASN A 889 28.82 -4.94 -23.78
CA ASN A 889 27.36 -4.90 -23.65
C ASN A 889 26.69 -3.53 -23.87
N ALA A 890 27.43 -2.49 -24.26
CA ALA A 890 26.83 -1.23 -24.71
C ALA A 890 26.02 -1.45 -26.01
N ALA A 891 24.85 -0.80 -26.10
CA ALA A 891 23.93 -0.91 -27.26
C ALA A 891 24.23 0.10 -28.39
N GLY A 892 25.16 1.04 -28.16
CA GLY A 892 25.56 2.08 -29.08
C GLY A 892 26.77 2.85 -28.56
N LYS A 893 27.27 3.81 -29.36
CA LYS A 893 28.37 4.69 -28.95
C LYS A 893 27.90 5.81 -28.01
N TYR A 894 28.84 6.42 -27.29
CA TYR A 894 28.60 7.63 -26.51
C TYR A 894 29.33 8.83 -27.15
N PRO A 895 28.61 9.86 -27.62
CA PRO A 895 27.21 9.84 -28.00
C PRO A 895 26.97 8.90 -29.19
N THR A 896 25.71 8.53 -29.41
CA THR A 896 25.28 8.02 -30.72
C THR A 896 24.84 9.19 -31.57
N ILE A 897 25.26 9.20 -32.84
CA ILE A 897 25.08 10.33 -33.77
C ILE A 897 23.98 9.97 -34.77
N VAL A 898 23.02 10.88 -34.95
CA VAL A 898 21.86 10.71 -35.81
C VAL A 898 21.66 11.99 -36.64
N GLU A 899 21.30 11.87 -37.92
CA GLU A 899 20.99 13.03 -38.77
C GLU A 899 19.52 13.48 -38.58
N ASP A 900 19.30 14.79 -38.42
CA ASP A 900 17.96 15.41 -38.29
C ASP A 900 17.25 15.60 -39.65
N LYS A 901 16.00 16.06 -39.65
CA LYS A 901 15.23 16.35 -40.89
C LYS A 901 15.91 17.32 -41.86
N SER A 902 16.87 18.11 -41.37
CA SER A 902 17.67 19.06 -42.15
C SER A 902 19.11 18.57 -42.44
N GLY A 903 19.43 17.30 -42.13
CA GLY A 903 20.76 16.71 -42.38
C GLY A 903 21.88 17.21 -41.46
N ASN A 904 21.54 17.63 -40.23
CA ASN A 904 22.51 18.01 -39.20
C ASN A 904 22.72 16.88 -38.20
N GLU A 905 23.95 16.73 -37.70
CA GLU A 905 24.29 15.73 -36.68
C GLU A 905 23.70 16.14 -35.30
N VAL A 906 22.85 15.28 -34.74
CA VAL A 906 22.32 15.34 -33.38
C VAL A 906 22.98 14.25 -32.55
N PHE A 907 23.47 14.61 -31.36
CA PHE A 907 24.12 13.67 -30.46
C PHE A 907 23.13 13.14 -29.42
N ILE A 908 23.21 11.85 -29.08
CA ILE A 908 22.31 11.19 -28.12
C ILE A 908 23.14 10.50 -27.05
N VAL A 909 22.85 10.79 -25.77
CA VAL A 909 23.54 10.22 -24.61
C VAL A 909 22.56 9.72 -23.56
N THR A 910 22.98 8.71 -22.81
CA THR A 910 22.31 8.16 -21.63
C THR A 910 23.38 7.55 -20.70
N SER A 911 23.03 7.24 -19.46
CA SER A 911 23.95 6.82 -18.38
C SER A 911 23.55 5.49 -17.72
N TYR A 912 22.94 4.58 -18.49
CA TYR A 912 22.50 3.26 -18.04
C TYR A 912 21.34 3.34 -17.03
N ARG A 913 21.57 3.02 -15.75
CA ARG A 913 20.57 3.05 -14.67
C ARG A 913 21.23 3.11 -13.29
N TRP A 914 20.42 3.34 -12.24
CA TRP A 914 20.79 3.26 -10.82
C TRP A 914 21.90 4.22 -10.38
N GLY A 915 22.32 5.15 -11.26
CA GLY A 915 23.54 5.93 -11.05
C GLY A 915 24.83 5.11 -11.07
N GLU A 916 24.83 3.89 -11.65
CA GLU A 916 26.04 3.08 -11.84
C GLU A 916 27.07 3.82 -12.70
N TYR A 917 26.60 4.64 -13.65
CA TYR A 917 27.42 5.54 -14.44
C TYR A 917 26.96 6.99 -14.25
N LEU A 918 27.93 7.91 -14.26
CA LEU A 918 27.68 9.35 -14.39
C LEU A 918 28.01 9.77 -15.82
N GLY A 919 26.99 10.21 -16.57
CA GLY A 919 27.19 10.75 -17.92
C GLY A 919 27.98 12.06 -17.89
N SER A 920 28.92 12.23 -18.81
CA SER A 920 29.68 13.47 -18.99
C SER A 920 30.02 13.68 -20.46
N ILE A 921 29.60 14.79 -21.07
CA ILE A 921 29.93 15.16 -22.45
C ILE A 921 30.22 16.67 -22.55
N ASP A 922 31.45 17.02 -22.91
CA ASP A 922 31.82 18.36 -23.36
C ASP A 922 31.47 18.51 -24.84
N LEU A 923 30.79 19.58 -25.22
CA LEU A 923 30.18 19.77 -26.53
C LEU A 923 30.50 21.16 -27.09
N THR A 924 31.09 21.20 -28.29
CA THR A 924 31.35 22.43 -29.03
C THR A 924 30.18 22.76 -29.93
N PHE A 925 29.62 23.95 -29.78
CA PHE A 925 28.51 24.50 -30.56
C PHE A 925 28.98 25.57 -31.55
N ASP A 926 28.44 25.56 -32.77
CA ASP A 926 28.64 26.63 -33.76
C ASP A 926 27.78 27.88 -33.49
N LYS A 927 27.95 28.91 -34.34
CA LYS A 927 27.16 30.16 -34.32
C LYS A 927 25.67 29.95 -34.64
N GLN A 928 25.30 28.84 -35.25
CA GLN A 928 23.92 28.43 -35.51
C GLN A 928 23.37 27.51 -34.40
N GLY A 929 24.16 27.26 -33.35
CA GLY A 929 23.80 26.47 -32.19
C GLY A 929 23.90 24.95 -32.37
N ARG A 930 24.49 24.47 -33.48
CA ARG A 930 24.64 23.04 -33.81
C ARG A 930 25.89 22.44 -33.17
N ALA A 931 25.88 21.14 -32.92
CA ALA A 931 27.06 20.38 -32.54
C ALA A 931 28.15 20.40 -33.64
N LEU A 932 29.42 20.57 -33.26
CA LEU A 932 30.60 20.47 -34.14
C LEU A 932 31.56 19.35 -33.73
N SER A 933 31.73 19.13 -32.44
CA SER A 933 32.64 18.12 -31.87
C SER A 933 32.30 17.89 -30.40
N TYR A 934 32.65 16.71 -29.90
CA TYR A 934 32.44 16.34 -28.50
C TYR A 934 33.71 15.73 -27.89
N HIS A 935 33.73 15.67 -26.56
CA HIS A 935 34.63 14.80 -25.79
C HIS A 935 33.91 14.31 -24.53
N GLY A 936 34.03 13.03 -24.18
CA GLY A 936 33.43 12.48 -22.97
C GLY A 936 33.02 11.02 -23.10
N ALA A 937 32.61 10.45 -21.97
CA ALA A 937 32.21 9.06 -21.80
C ALA A 937 31.37 8.95 -20.50
N PRO A 938 30.56 7.89 -20.33
CA PRO A 938 29.92 7.60 -19.05
C PRO A 938 30.98 7.10 -18.05
N ILE A 939 31.02 7.70 -16.86
CA ILE A 939 32.05 7.44 -15.85
C ILE A 939 31.52 6.41 -14.86
N HIS A 940 32.14 5.22 -14.80
CA HIS A 940 31.69 4.13 -13.92
C HIS A 940 31.91 4.47 -12.44
N MET A 941 30.82 4.55 -11.68
CA MET A 941 30.84 4.78 -10.24
C MET A 941 31.10 3.45 -9.53
N THR A 942 32.35 3.24 -9.09
CA THR A 942 32.81 1.98 -8.48
C THR A 942 33.30 2.22 -7.04
N ASN A 943 33.60 1.13 -6.32
CA ASN A 943 34.22 1.21 -4.99
C ASN A 943 35.50 2.08 -4.92
N THR A 944 36.20 2.31 -6.05
CA THR A 944 37.36 3.21 -6.15
C THR A 944 37.01 4.71 -6.21
N THR A 945 35.80 5.07 -6.65
CA THR A 945 35.34 6.46 -6.75
C THR A 945 35.00 7.00 -5.37
N LYS A 946 35.70 8.03 -4.89
CA LYS A 946 35.47 8.63 -3.56
C LYS A 946 34.01 9.05 -3.38
N PHE A 947 33.49 8.94 -2.16
CA PHE A 947 32.15 9.40 -1.79
C PHE A 947 32.19 10.63 -0.85
N ASP A 948 31.14 11.46 -0.92
CA ASP A 948 30.94 12.56 0.02
C ASP A 948 30.48 11.98 1.37
N LYS A 949 31.32 12.17 2.39
CA LYS A 949 31.03 11.72 3.76
C LYS A 949 29.79 12.40 4.35
N SER A 950 29.47 13.63 3.93
CA SER A 950 28.29 14.34 4.44
C SER A 950 26.99 13.69 3.95
N LEU A 951 26.88 13.47 2.63
CA LEU A 951 25.74 12.79 2.04
C LEU A 951 25.66 11.30 2.43
N GLN A 952 26.79 10.58 2.43
CA GLN A 952 26.80 9.16 2.84
C GLN A 952 26.31 8.98 4.29
N ASN A 953 26.71 9.87 5.21
CA ASN A 953 26.21 9.82 6.59
C ASN A 953 24.70 10.08 6.71
N LYS A 954 24.10 10.87 5.80
CA LYS A 954 22.63 11.03 5.74
C LYS A 954 21.96 9.76 5.25
N VAL A 955 22.43 9.21 4.13
CA VAL A 955 21.88 7.99 3.50
C VAL A 955 21.93 6.80 4.47
N LEU A 956 23.06 6.59 5.15
CA LEU A 956 23.21 5.57 6.19
C LEU A 956 22.35 5.85 7.45
N ALA A 957 22.03 7.10 7.75
CA ALA A 957 21.09 7.42 8.83
C ALA A 957 19.64 7.13 8.44
N TRP A 958 19.26 7.34 7.17
CA TRP A 958 17.94 7.02 6.62
C TRP A 958 17.75 5.51 6.33
N ARG A 959 18.82 4.73 6.14
CA ARG A 959 18.77 3.27 5.98
C ARG A 959 18.31 2.55 7.26
N LYS A 960 18.83 2.97 8.41
CA LYS A 960 18.66 2.28 9.71
C LYS A 960 17.24 1.85 10.08
N PRO A 961 16.17 2.65 9.90
CA PRO A 961 14.82 2.27 10.33
C PRO A 961 14.21 1.06 9.60
N PHE A 962 14.81 0.61 8.49
CA PHE A 962 14.41 -0.61 7.77
C PHE A 962 15.57 -1.61 7.59
N GLU A 963 16.76 -1.34 8.14
CA GLU A 963 17.99 -2.10 7.89
C GLU A 963 17.97 -3.52 8.49
N GLU A 964 17.34 -3.70 9.65
CA GLU A 964 17.14 -5.04 10.24
C GLU A 964 16.15 -5.86 9.40
N PHE A 965 15.02 -5.24 9.03
CA PHE A 965 13.98 -5.81 8.18
C PHE A 965 14.48 -6.19 6.77
N SER A 966 15.37 -5.39 6.17
CA SER A 966 15.93 -5.64 4.84
C SER A 966 17.01 -6.71 4.85
N ASN A 967 17.72 -6.90 5.97
CA ASN A 967 18.82 -7.85 6.10
C ASN A 967 18.38 -9.26 6.58
N GLU A 968 17.12 -9.50 6.91
CA GLU A 968 16.61 -10.85 7.20
C GLU A 968 16.94 -11.80 6.02
N VAL A 969 17.70 -12.87 6.29
CA VAL A 969 17.99 -13.92 5.32
C VAL A 969 16.80 -14.87 5.26
N ILE A 970 16.10 -14.82 4.13
CA ILE A 970 14.88 -15.60 3.84
C ILE A 970 15.23 -17.04 3.44
N GLY A 971 16.38 -17.21 2.80
CA GLY A 971 16.89 -18.50 2.33
C GLY A 971 18.13 -18.32 1.49
N THR A 972 18.39 -19.27 0.59
CA THR A 972 19.59 -19.27 -0.26
C THR A 972 19.28 -19.73 -1.68
N THR A 973 20.13 -19.34 -2.64
CA THR A 973 20.15 -19.89 -4.01
C THR A 973 21.55 -20.32 -4.42
N LYS A 974 21.64 -21.46 -5.12
CA LYS A 974 22.86 -21.97 -5.76
C LYS A 974 23.26 -21.11 -6.97
N ASN A 975 22.28 -20.65 -7.73
CA ASN A 975 22.44 -20.02 -9.04
C ASN A 975 22.05 -18.53 -8.99
N GLU A 976 22.64 -17.71 -9.86
CA GLU A 976 22.26 -16.31 -10.04
C GLU A 976 20.87 -16.22 -10.70
N LEU A 977 19.88 -15.69 -9.98
CA LEU A 977 18.53 -15.48 -10.50
C LEU A 977 18.54 -14.19 -11.34
N ASP A 978 18.95 -14.33 -12.60
CA ASP A 978 19.11 -13.19 -13.53
C ASP A 978 17.79 -12.46 -13.84
N GLN A 979 17.85 -11.13 -13.81
CA GLN A 979 16.85 -10.18 -14.31
C GLN A 979 17.20 -9.63 -15.71
N THR A 980 18.49 -9.59 -16.08
CA THR A 980 19.05 -8.78 -17.17
C THR A 980 18.37 -9.05 -18.52
N ASN A 981 18.05 -10.32 -18.81
CA ASN A 981 17.47 -10.72 -20.09
C ASN A 981 15.93 -10.79 -20.11
N CYS A 982 15.25 -10.54 -18.97
CA CYS A 982 13.80 -10.74 -18.86
C CYS A 982 12.96 -9.97 -19.89
N GLN A 983 13.43 -8.82 -20.39
CA GLN A 983 12.73 -7.99 -21.38
C GLN A 983 12.92 -8.48 -22.84
N LYS A 984 13.69 -9.55 -23.07
CA LYS A 984 14.09 -10.04 -24.40
C LYS A 984 13.77 -11.53 -24.61
N GLU A 985 13.92 -12.35 -23.58
CA GLU A 985 13.70 -13.81 -23.60
C GLU A 985 13.52 -14.37 -22.17
N ASP A 986 13.46 -15.69 -22.02
CA ASP A 986 13.39 -16.37 -20.71
C ASP A 986 14.51 -15.90 -19.76
N CYS A 987 14.16 -15.60 -18.51
CA CYS A 987 15.12 -15.26 -17.44
C CYS A 987 14.84 -16.05 -16.15
N LEU A 988 15.90 -16.38 -15.40
CA LEU A 988 15.76 -17.34 -14.29
C LEU A 988 14.92 -16.77 -13.14
N LEU A 989 15.05 -15.47 -12.81
CA LEU A 989 14.22 -14.87 -11.77
C LEU A 989 12.74 -14.82 -12.17
N GLY A 990 12.43 -14.57 -13.45
CA GLY A 990 11.07 -14.59 -13.97
C GLY A 990 10.44 -15.99 -13.96
N GLN A 991 11.22 -17.01 -14.29
CA GLN A 991 10.78 -18.41 -14.21
C GLN A 991 10.52 -18.84 -12.76
N VAL A 992 11.43 -18.53 -11.82
CA VAL A 992 11.24 -18.86 -10.40
C VAL A 992 10.07 -18.08 -9.78
N MET A 993 9.90 -16.80 -10.10
CA MET A 993 8.75 -16.00 -9.62
C MET A 993 7.42 -16.53 -10.16
N THR A 994 7.34 -16.86 -11.46
CA THR A 994 6.09 -17.40 -12.03
C THR A 994 5.80 -18.83 -11.58
N ASP A 995 6.82 -19.65 -11.31
CA ASP A 995 6.64 -20.94 -10.65
C ASP A 995 6.13 -20.77 -9.21
N ALA A 996 6.63 -19.78 -8.46
CA ALA A 996 6.12 -19.44 -7.12
C ALA A 996 4.65 -18.99 -7.15
N MET A 997 4.27 -18.14 -8.10
CA MET A 997 2.88 -17.71 -8.31
C MET A 997 1.95 -18.91 -8.59
N LEU A 998 2.40 -19.84 -9.44
CA LEU A 998 1.63 -21.03 -9.80
C LEU A 998 1.50 -22.01 -8.62
N ASP A 999 2.60 -22.32 -7.94
CA ASP A 999 2.62 -23.28 -6.84
C ASP A 999 1.83 -22.76 -5.62
N TYR A 1000 1.92 -21.47 -5.30
CA TYR A 1000 1.10 -20.83 -4.26
C TYR A 1000 -0.40 -20.99 -4.56
N ARG A 1001 -0.89 -20.56 -5.73
CA ARG A 1001 -2.32 -20.67 -6.04
C ARG A 1001 -2.76 -22.14 -6.13
N ARG A 1002 -1.94 -23.03 -6.69
CA ARG A 1002 -2.26 -24.46 -6.73
C ARG A 1002 -2.33 -25.10 -5.35
N ASN A 1003 -1.51 -24.68 -4.38
CA ASN A 1003 -1.59 -25.21 -3.03
C ASN A 1003 -2.86 -24.73 -2.32
N ILE A 1004 -3.25 -23.46 -2.49
CA ILE A 1004 -4.57 -22.98 -2.03
C ILE A 1004 -5.70 -23.76 -2.71
N SER A 1005 -5.65 -23.96 -4.04
CA SER A 1005 -6.65 -24.74 -4.77
C SER A 1005 -6.80 -26.16 -4.22
N LYS A 1006 -5.69 -26.90 -4.05
CA LYS A 1006 -5.69 -28.25 -3.48
C LYS A 1006 -6.29 -28.30 -2.08
N ASN A 1007 -5.97 -27.32 -1.23
CA ASN A 1007 -6.45 -27.26 0.14
C ASN A 1007 -7.95 -26.95 0.22
N ALA A 1008 -8.48 -26.18 -0.74
CA ALA A 1008 -9.92 -25.89 -0.87
C ALA A 1008 -10.72 -26.99 -1.59
N GLY A 1009 -10.06 -27.84 -2.38
CA GLY A 1009 -10.71 -28.76 -3.32
C GLY A 1009 -11.04 -28.12 -4.68
N ASP A 1010 -10.58 -26.89 -4.94
CA ASP A 1010 -10.76 -26.20 -6.22
C ASP A 1010 -10.03 -26.93 -7.37
N GLU A 1011 -10.53 -26.76 -8.59
CA GLU A 1011 -9.74 -26.99 -9.79
C GLU A 1011 -8.48 -26.11 -9.83
N LEU A 1012 -7.37 -26.71 -10.27
CA LEU A 1012 -6.05 -26.10 -10.23
C LEU A 1012 -5.88 -24.99 -11.27
N ALA A 1013 -5.06 -23.98 -10.95
CA ALA A 1013 -4.54 -23.05 -11.94
C ALA A 1013 -3.73 -23.78 -13.03
N ASP A 1014 -3.96 -23.41 -14.29
CA ASP A 1014 -3.34 -24.04 -15.46
C ASP A 1014 -1.86 -23.65 -15.57
N PHE A 1015 -1.57 -22.35 -15.54
CA PHE A 1015 -0.22 -21.78 -15.55
C PHE A 1015 -0.22 -20.35 -14.97
N ALA A 1016 0.97 -19.81 -14.70
CA ALA A 1016 1.16 -18.41 -14.32
C ALA A 1016 2.10 -17.66 -15.29
N PHE A 1017 1.90 -16.35 -15.42
CA PHE A 1017 2.79 -15.45 -16.15
C PHE A 1017 2.86 -14.05 -15.51
N MET A 1018 3.93 -13.31 -15.78
CA MET A 1018 4.09 -11.92 -15.36
C MET A 1018 4.74 -11.06 -16.45
N ASN A 1019 4.57 -9.74 -16.38
CA ASN A 1019 5.34 -8.80 -17.19
C ASN A 1019 6.80 -8.72 -16.68
N ALA A 1020 7.75 -8.66 -17.60
CA ALA A 1020 9.16 -8.51 -17.27
C ALA A 1020 9.48 -7.15 -16.62
N GLY A 1021 8.66 -6.12 -16.86
CA GLY A 1021 8.74 -4.81 -16.20
C GLY A 1021 8.52 -4.88 -14.69
N GLY A 1022 7.83 -5.92 -14.21
CA GLY A 1022 7.64 -6.22 -12.79
C GLY A 1022 8.85 -6.80 -12.07
N ILE A 1023 9.92 -7.14 -12.79
CA ILE A 1023 11.17 -7.73 -12.27
C ILE A 1023 12.29 -6.70 -12.41
N ARG A 1024 12.81 -6.14 -11.31
CA ARG A 1024 13.70 -4.96 -11.36
C ARG A 1024 15.18 -5.24 -11.13
N ALA A 1025 15.53 -6.15 -10.23
CA ALA A 1025 16.91 -6.48 -9.87
C ALA A 1025 17.17 -8.00 -9.91
N THR A 1026 18.44 -8.38 -10.10
CA THR A 1026 18.93 -9.77 -10.07
C THR A 1026 19.14 -10.21 -8.61
N ILE A 1027 18.96 -11.49 -8.30
CA ILE A 1027 19.35 -12.05 -6.98
C ILE A 1027 20.57 -12.94 -7.15
N GLY A 1028 21.70 -12.54 -6.57
CA GLY A 1028 22.97 -13.25 -6.68
C GLY A 1028 23.02 -14.59 -5.92
N PRO A 1029 24.00 -15.46 -6.22
CA PRO A 1029 24.17 -16.74 -5.54
C PRO A 1029 24.61 -16.55 -4.08
N GLY A 1030 24.11 -17.42 -3.19
CA GLY A 1030 24.28 -17.30 -1.74
C GLY A 1030 22.98 -16.92 -1.04
N ASN A 1031 23.06 -16.02 -0.05
CA ASN A 1031 21.92 -15.61 0.78
C ASN A 1031 20.94 -14.72 0.01
N ILE A 1032 19.65 -15.06 0.10
CA ILE A 1032 18.53 -14.22 -0.35
C ILE A 1032 18.03 -13.45 0.86
N THR A 1033 18.16 -12.12 0.86
CA THR A 1033 17.59 -11.26 1.91
C THR A 1033 16.23 -10.71 1.51
N ARG A 1034 15.41 -10.28 2.49
CA ARG A 1034 14.14 -9.58 2.20
C ARG A 1034 14.37 -8.32 1.36
N GLY A 1035 15.44 -7.57 1.64
CA GLY A 1035 15.84 -6.41 0.85
C GLY A 1035 16.07 -6.76 -0.63
N ALA A 1036 16.74 -7.88 -0.92
CA ALA A 1036 16.92 -8.33 -2.30
C ALA A 1036 15.59 -8.70 -2.98
N ILE A 1037 14.66 -9.34 -2.28
CA ILE A 1037 13.31 -9.67 -2.79
C ILE A 1037 12.51 -8.38 -3.07
N LEU A 1038 12.52 -7.42 -2.15
CA LEU A 1038 11.77 -6.17 -2.29
C LEU A 1038 12.37 -5.24 -3.37
N THR A 1039 13.70 -5.17 -3.51
CA THR A 1039 14.33 -4.47 -4.64
C THR A 1039 14.08 -5.18 -5.97
N SER A 1040 13.90 -6.51 -5.97
CA SER A 1040 13.51 -7.27 -7.18
C SER A 1040 12.05 -7.05 -7.59
N PHE A 1041 11.15 -6.87 -6.61
CA PHE A 1041 9.69 -6.77 -6.79
C PHE A 1041 9.06 -5.57 -6.03
N PRO A 1042 9.48 -4.32 -6.30
CA PRO A 1042 9.24 -3.17 -5.40
C PRO A 1042 7.81 -2.61 -5.42
N PHE A 1043 6.98 -3.03 -6.37
CA PHE A 1043 5.65 -2.45 -6.62
C PHE A 1043 4.57 -2.84 -5.61
N GLY A 1044 4.77 -3.93 -4.86
CA GLY A 1044 3.73 -4.50 -3.98
C GLY A 1044 2.50 -5.03 -4.72
N ASN A 1045 2.66 -5.41 -5.99
CA ASN A 1045 1.58 -5.96 -6.83
C ASN A 1045 1.02 -7.25 -6.20
N ALA A 1046 -0.29 -7.39 -6.19
CA ALA A 1046 -0.96 -8.63 -5.79
C ALA A 1046 -1.00 -9.61 -6.98
N ILE A 1047 -1.06 -10.91 -6.71
CA ILE A 1047 -1.44 -11.86 -7.76
C ILE A 1047 -2.96 -11.96 -7.87
N VAL A 1048 -3.46 -12.29 -9.06
CA VAL A 1048 -4.86 -12.56 -9.37
C VAL A 1048 -4.97 -13.81 -10.25
N GLN A 1049 -6.12 -14.48 -10.21
CA GLN A 1049 -6.48 -15.53 -11.16
C GLN A 1049 -7.54 -15.01 -12.14
N LEU A 1050 -7.34 -15.26 -13.44
CA LEU A 1050 -8.21 -14.83 -14.53
C LEU A 1050 -8.68 -16.05 -15.35
N PRO A 1051 -9.97 -16.16 -15.72
CA PRO A 1051 -10.46 -17.15 -16.67
C PRO A 1051 -10.27 -16.69 -18.12
N TYR A 1052 -9.89 -17.60 -19.03
CA TYR A 1052 -9.79 -17.35 -20.47
C TYR A 1052 -10.33 -18.52 -21.31
N SER A 1053 -10.94 -18.19 -22.47
CA SER A 1053 -11.15 -19.18 -23.53
C SER A 1053 -9.82 -19.51 -24.22
N GLY A 1054 -9.68 -20.72 -24.77
CA GLY A 1054 -8.48 -21.11 -25.52
C GLY A 1054 -8.20 -20.22 -26.73
N LYS A 1055 -9.25 -19.78 -27.43
CA LYS A 1055 -9.15 -18.84 -28.56
C LYS A 1055 -8.64 -17.46 -28.13
N ASP A 1056 -9.07 -16.96 -26.98
CA ASP A 1056 -8.61 -15.66 -26.49
C ASP A 1056 -7.21 -15.76 -25.88
N LEU A 1057 -6.90 -16.87 -25.22
CA LEU A 1057 -5.55 -17.23 -24.77
C LEU A 1057 -4.56 -17.33 -25.95
N ARG A 1058 -4.97 -17.90 -27.10
CA ARG A 1058 -4.15 -17.93 -28.33
C ARG A 1058 -3.87 -16.52 -28.87
N LYS A 1059 -4.89 -15.66 -28.99
CA LYS A 1059 -4.75 -14.26 -29.45
C LYS A 1059 -3.85 -13.46 -28.50
N MET A 1060 -4.02 -13.66 -27.20
CA MET A 1060 -3.22 -13.01 -26.16
C MET A 1060 -1.74 -13.37 -26.28
N ILE A 1061 -1.42 -14.67 -26.40
CA ILE A 1061 -0.05 -15.15 -26.59
C ILE A 1061 0.56 -14.69 -27.93
N GLU A 1062 -0.20 -14.70 -29.03
CA GLU A 1062 0.24 -14.08 -30.30
C GLU A 1062 0.59 -12.61 -30.08
N GLY A 1063 -0.23 -11.88 -29.32
CA GLY A 1063 0.03 -10.48 -28.98
C GLY A 1063 1.32 -10.26 -28.18
N TRP A 1064 1.64 -11.18 -27.27
CA TRP A 1064 2.88 -11.15 -26.51
C TRP A 1064 4.12 -11.33 -27.40
N VAL A 1065 4.10 -12.31 -28.32
CA VAL A 1065 5.25 -12.59 -29.21
C VAL A 1065 5.36 -11.63 -30.40
N SER A 1066 4.25 -10.99 -30.82
CA SER A 1066 4.23 -9.95 -31.85
C SER A 1066 4.47 -8.53 -31.33
N ARG A 1067 4.49 -8.32 -30.00
CA ARG A 1067 4.57 -7.00 -29.34
C ARG A 1067 3.39 -6.08 -29.65
N GLU A 1068 2.23 -6.62 -30.00
CA GLU A 1068 1.01 -5.89 -30.37
C GLU A 1068 -0.23 -6.64 -29.87
N SER A 1069 -1.06 -6.03 -29.01
CA SER A 1069 -2.31 -6.67 -28.54
C SER A 1069 -3.20 -7.00 -29.73
N GLN A 1070 -3.51 -8.28 -29.92
CA GLN A 1070 -4.39 -8.73 -31.01
C GLN A 1070 -5.87 -8.39 -30.77
N PHE A 1071 -6.20 -7.74 -29.65
CA PHE A 1071 -7.52 -7.20 -29.35
C PHE A 1071 -7.59 -5.69 -29.61
N SER A 1072 -6.74 -4.89 -28.94
CA SER A 1072 -6.77 -3.43 -29.00
C SER A 1072 -5.77 -2.78 -29.98
N LYS A 1073 -4.91 -3.57 -30.63
CA LYS A 1073 -3.86 -3.14 -31.58
C LYS A 1073 -2.89 -2.07 -31.04
N LYS A 1074 -2.75 -2.00 -29.72
CA LYS A 1074 -1.69 -1.24 -29.04
C LYS A 1074 -0.40 -2.06 -28.99
N LYS A 1075 0.76 -1.39 -29.06
CA LYS A 1075 2.06 -2.02 -28.74
C LYS A 1075 2.06 -2.53 -27.28
N THR A 1076 2.67 -3.68 -27.03
CA THR A 1076 2.96 -4.12 -25.65
C THR A 1076 4.29 -3.54 -25.19
N THR A 1077 4.33 -2.99 -23.97
CA THR A 1077 5.50 -2.23 -23.47
C THR A 1077 6.50 -3.08 -22.68
N SER A 1078 6.18 -4.34 -22.39
CA SER A 1078 7.10 -5.29 -21.76
C SER A 1078 7.04 -6.67 -22.42
N TRP A 1079 8.10 -7.45 -22.22
CA TRP A 1079 8.06 -8.90 -22.46
C TRP A 1079 7.34 -9.62 -21.31
N PHE A 1080 7.22 -10.94 -21.44
CA PHE A 1080 6.49 -11.80 -20.52
C PHE A 1080 7.39 -12.94 -20.04
N GLN A 1081 7.20 -13.38 -18.80
CA GLN A 1081 7.87 -14.53 -18.20
C GLN A 1081 6.81 -15.55 -17.79
N ILE A 1082 7.12 -16.85 -17.87
CA ILE A 1082 6.11 -17.92 -17.74
C ILE A 1082 6.56 -19.09 -16.87
N SER A 1083 5.59 -19.66 -16.15
CA SER A 1083 5.77 -20.85 -15.31
C SER A 1083 6.02 -22.12 -16.12
N LYS A 1084 6.62 -23.14 -15.48
CA LYS A 1084 6.94 -24.49 -15.99
C LYS A 1084 5.80 -25.24 -16.69
N ASN A 1085 4.56 -24.82 -16.44
CA ASN A 1085 3.35 -25.45 -16.98
C ASN A 1085 2.89 -24.95 -18.35
N ILE A 1086 3.62 -24.01 -18.96
CA ILE A 1086 3.33 -23.54 -20.33
C ILE A 1086 4.63 -23.49 -21.15
N LYS A 1087 4.55 -23.86 -22.42
CA LYS A 1087 5.62 -23.66 -23.41
C LYS A 1087 5.06 -23.05 -24.68
N ILE A 1088 5.83 -22.16 -25.29
CA ILE A 1088 5.44 -21.37 -26.47
C ILE A 1088 6.54 -21.50 -27.52
N GLU A 1089 6.18 -21.85 -28.74
CA GLU A 1089 7.07 -21.81 -29.91
C GLU A 1089 6.59 -20.71 -30.87
N TYR A 1090 7.49 -19.82 -31.29
CA TYR A 1090 7.16 -18.71 -32.18
C TYR A 1090 8.28 -18.44 -33.20
N ASN A 1091 7.88 -17.95 -34.38
CA ASN A 1091 8.80 -17.49 -35.42
C ASN A 1091 8.77 -15.95 -35.48
N PRO A 1092 9.89 -15.26 -35.20
CA PRO A 1092 9.95 -13.80 -35.23
C PRO A 1092 9.82 -13.21 -36.65
N ASP A 1093 10.07 -14.00 -37.69
CA ASP A 1093 10.13 -13.54 -39.10
C ASP A 1093 8.78 -13.61 -39.84
N ASN A 1094 7.75 -14.22 -39.24
CA ASN A 1094 6.38 -14.20 -39.76
C ASN A 1094 5.68 -12.84 -39.49
N ASP A 1095 4.57 -12.55 -40.17
CA ASP A 1095 3.79 -11.31 -39.95
C ASP A 1095 3.08 -11.28 -38.58
N SER A 1096 2.77 -10.08 -38.06
CA SER A 1096 1.97 -9.89 -36.83
C SER A 1096 0.59 -10.53 -36.98
N GLY A 1097 0.17 -11.34 -36.00
CA GLY A 1097 -1.02 -12.19 -36.10
C GLY A 1097 -0.69 -13.63 -36.57
N SER A 1098 0.58 -13.92 -36.88
CA SER A 1098 1.03 -15.24 -37.36
C SER A 1098 2.41 -15.66 -36.82
N LYS A 1099 2.95 -15.00 -35.79
CA LYS A 1099 4.25 -15.37 -35.21
C LYS A 1099 4.18 -16.63 -34.36
N LEU A 1100 3.05 -16.90 -33.71
CA LEU A 1100 2.82 -18.05 -32.83
C LEU A 1100 2.69 -19.35 -33.63
N ILE A 1101 3.61 -20.30 -33.40
CA ILE A 1101 3.65 -21.60 -34.07
C ILE A 1101 2.98 -22.68 -33.23
N SER A 1102 3.26 -22.74 -31.93
CA SER A 1102 2.57 -23.66 -31.02
C SER A 1102 2.55 -23.17 -29.57
N VAL A 1103 1.57 -23.66 -28.81
CA VAL A 1103 1.45 -23.50 -27.36
C VAL A 1103 1.08 -24.85 -26.76
N SER A 1104 1.73 -25.25 -25.68
CA SER A 1104 1.32 -26.38 -24.85
C SER A 1104 1.11 -25.94 -23.40
N VAL A 1105 0.03 -26.41 -22.77
CA VAL A 1105 -0.31 -26.17 -21.36
C VAL A 1105 -0.34 -27.52 -20.66
N GLY A 1106 0.58 -27.72 -19.71
CA GLY A 1106 1.03 -29.07 -19.32
C GLY A 1106 1.56 -29.84 -20.53
N ASP A 1107 1.32 -31.14 -20.56
CA ASP A 1107 1.74 -32.03 -21.66
C ASP A 1107 0.77 -32.06 -22.85
N LYS A 1108 -0.16 -31.09 -22.94
CA LYS A 1108 -1.19 -31.01 -23.99
C LYS A 1108 -1.04 -29.73 -24.81
N PRO A 1109 -1.34 -29.75 -26.14
CA PRO A 1109 -1.52 -28.53 -26.92
C PRO A 1109 -2.61 -27.63 -26.32
N LEU A 1110 -2.53 -26.32 -26.61
CA LEU A 1110 -3.61 -25.37 -26.32
C LEU A 1110 -4.88 -25.75 -27.09
N ASP A 1111 -5.96 -25.99 -26.34
CA ASP A 1111 -7.29 -26.37 -26.83
C ASP A 1111 -8.14 -25.11 -27.02
N ASP A 1112 -8.46 -24.77 -28.27
CA ASP A 1112 -9.22 -23.58 -28.63
C ASP A 1112 -10.71 -23.67 -28.26
N ASP A 1113 -11.26 -24.86 -28.03
CA ASP A 1113 -12.67 -25.06 -27.67
C ASP A 1113 -12.89 -25.11 -26.15
N ARG A 1114 -11.83 -25.27 -25.35
CA ARG A 1114 -11.89 -25.06 -23.88
C ARG A 1114 -12.19 -23.60 -23.52
N GLN A 1115 -13.05 -23.39 -22.52
CA GLN A 1115 -13.59 -22.06 -22.15
C GLN A 1115 -13.07 -21.49 -20.81
N ASP A 1116 -12.31 -22.28 -20.05
CA ASP A 1116 -12.08 -22.08 -18.61
C ASP A 1116 -10.60 -22.16 -18.19
N TYR A 1117 -9.65 -21.77 -19.05
CA TYR A 1117 -8.24 -21.74 -18.65
C TYR A 1117 -8.01 -20.78 -17.47
N ARG A 1118 -7.48 -21.31 -16.36
CA ARG A 1118 -7.27 -20.58 -15.10
C ARG A 1118 -5.85 -20.05 -15.03
N VAL A 1119 -5.66 -18.80 -15.44
CA VAL A 1119 -4.33 -18.18 -15.61
C VAL A 1119 -4.03 -17.24 -14.44
N VAL A 1120 -2.87 -17.41 -13.81
CA VAL A 1120 -2.42 -16.54 -12.71
C VAL A 1120 -1.50 -15.44 -13.24
N THR A 1121 -1.74 -14.19 -12.83
CA THR A 1121 -0.89 -13.04 -13.20
C THR A 1121 -0.90 -11.95 -12.13
N LEU A 1122 -0.28 -10.80 -12.39
CA LEU A 1122 -0.29 -9.65 -11.48
C LEU A 1122 -1.53 -8.78 -11.67
N ASP A 1123 -2.00 -8.15 -10.59
CA ASP A 1123 -3.12 -7.21 -10.59
C ASP A 1123 -2.86 -5.97 -11.47
N PHE A 1124 -1.60 -5.52 -11.58
CA PHE A 1124 -1.14 -4.54 -12.56
C PHE A 1124 -1.47 -4.96 -14.00
N VAL A 1125 -1.06 -6.17 -14.39
CA VAL A 1125 -1.30 -6.72 -15.74
C VAL A 1125 -2.80 -6.86 -15.97
N ALA A 1126 -3.54 -7.44 -15.03
CA ALA A 1126 -4.98 -7.68 -15.13
C ALA A 1126 -5.82 -6.40 -15.34
N ARG A 1127 -5.33 -5.22 -14.92
CA ARG A 1127 -5.94 -3.90 -15.17
C ARG A 1127 -5.61 -3.32 -16.56
N GLY A 1128 -4.91 -4.05 -17.42
CA GLY A 1128 -4.41 -3.59 -18.73
C GLY A 1128 -2.95 -3.13 -18.73
N GLY A 1129 -2.20 -3.39 -17.65
CA GLY A 1129 -0.78 -3.06 -17.54
C GLY A 1129 0.05 -3.69 -18.66
N ASP A 1130 0.98 -2.89 -19.20
CA ASP A 1130 1.80 -3.21 -20.39
C ASP A 1130 1.04 -3.56 -21.69
N ASN A 1131 -0.29 -3.38 -21.74
CA ASN A 1131 -1.18 -3.87 -22.80
C ASN A 1131 -1.08 -5.40 -23.08
N LEU A 1132 -0.55 -6.20 -22.13
CA LEU A 1132 -0.39 -7.65 -22.31
C LEU A 1132 -1.73 -8.40 -22.28
N VAL A 1133 -2.73 -7.86 -21.59
CA VAL A 1133 -4.11 -8.35 -21.56
C VAL A 1133 -5.05 -7.16 -21.68
N GLU A 1134 -6.28 -7.38 -22.15
CA GLU A 1134 -7.31 -6.35 -22.08
C GLU A 1134 -7.81 -6.18 -20.63
N PRO A 1135 -8.19 -4.97 -20.18
CA PRO A 1135 -8.55 -4.73 -18.78
C PRO A 1135 -9.70 -5.61 -18.27
N THR A 1136 -9.45 -6.36 -17.19
CA THR A 1136 -10.44 -7.23 -16.52
C THR A 1136 -10.93 -6.61 -15.21
N THR A 1137 -12.16 -6.92 -14.83
CA THR A 1137 -12.81 -6.41 -13.61
C THR A 1137 -13.50 -7.52 -12.83
N GLY A 1138 -13.34 -7.54 -11.51
CA GLY A 1138 -14.00 -8.51 -10.61
C GLY A 1138 -13.06 -9.57 -10.00
N SER A 1139 -11.84 -9.69 -10.52
CA SER A 1139 -10.83 -10.64 -10.04
C SER A 1139 -10.35 -10.29 -8.62
N ALA A 1140 -10.39 -11.25 -7.71
CA ALA A 1140 -9.89 -11.07 -6.35
C ALA A 1140 -8.35 -11.02 -6.33
N ALA A 1141 -7.80 -10.03 -5.62
CA ALA A 1141 -6.40 -9.99 -5.23
C ALA A 1141 -6.14 -11.03 -4.14
N LEU A 1142 -5.03 -11.79 -4.28
CA LEU A 1142 -4.50 -12.68 -3.25
C LEU A 1142 -3.34 -11.95 -2.52
N ASP A 1143 -2.36 -12.67 -1.96
CA ASP A 1143 -1.18 -12.03 -1.37
C ASP A 1143 -0.28 -11.33 -2.43
N THR A 1144 0.68 -10.53 -1.95
CA THR A 1144 1.64 -9.80 -2.81
C THR A 1144 2.64 -10.74 -3.47
N ASN A 1145 3.16 -10.36 -4.64
CA ASN A 1145 4.20 -11.12 -5.32
C ASN A 1145 5.48 -11.25 -4.48
N SER A 1146 5.83 -10.24 -3.69
CA SER A 1146 6.96 -10.30 -2.75
C SER A 1146 6.72 -11.26 -1.58
N ASP A 1147 5.52 -11.27 -0.96
CA ASP A 1147 5.16 -12.24 0.10
C ASP A 1147 5.19 -13.69 -0.42
N ILE A 1148 4.69 -13.90 -1.64
CA ILE A 1148 4.64 -15.20 -2.31
C ILE A 1148 6.06 -15.70 -2.65
N PHE A 1149 6.93 -14.81 -3.13
CA PHE A 1149 8.34 -15.16 -3.37
C PHE A 1149 9.08 -15.44 -2.05
N GLU A 1150 8.82 -14.67 -0.99
CA GLU A 1150 9.40 -14.92 0.34
C GLU A 1150 8.98 -16.31 0.88
N ALA A 1151 7.69 -16.65 0.76
CA ALA A 1151 7.17 -17.96 1.15
C ALA A 1151 7.76 -19.10 0.30
N TYR A 1152 7.89 -18.91 -1.01
CA TYR A 1152 8.49 -19.91 -1.91
C TYR A 1152 9.97 -20.13 -1.62
N VAL A 1153 10.76 -19.07 -1.36
CA VAL A 1153 12.16 -19.19 -0.94
C VAL A 1153 12.27 -19.94 0.40
N LYS A 1154 11.44 -19.58 1.40
CA LYS A 1154 11.42 -20.27 2.70
C LYS A 1154 11.04 -21.75 2.60
N ALA A 1155 10.18 -22.12 1.65
CA ALA A 1155 9.78 -23.51 1.41
C ALA A 1155 10.80 -24.34 0.60
N ASN A 1156 11.62 -23.71 -0.25
CA ASN A 1156 12.47 -24.41 -1.23
C ASN A 1156 13.98 -24.14 -1.09
N THR A 1157 14.44 -23.46 -0.02
CA THR A 1157 15.86 -23.17 0.20
C THR A 1157 16.68 -24.44 0.51
N PRO A 1158 17.87 -24.66 -0.10
CA PRO A 1158 18.50 -23.83 -1.13
C PRO A 1158 17.85 -23.99 -2.51
N LEU A 1159 17.51 -22.87 -3.17
CA LEU A 1159 17.01 -22.90 -4.54
C LEU A 1159 18.10 -23.46 -5.49
N THR A 1160 17.70 -24.43 -6.31
CA THR A 1160 18.58 -25.11 -7.27
C THR A 1160 18.14 -24.95 -8.73
N ASN A 1161 17.10 -24.13 -8.98
CA ASN A 1161 16.52 -23.89 -10.29
C ASN A 1161 17.56 -23.47 -11.33
N GLU A 1162 17.47 -24.03 -12.53
CA GLU A 1162 18.32 -23.72 -13.69
C GLU A 1162 17.43 -23.19 -14.83
N LEU A 1163 17.99 -22.40 -15.74
CA LEU A 1163 17.22 -21.70 -16.77
C LEU A 1163 16.69 -22.67 -17.84
N GLU A 1164 15.37 -22.81 -17.92
CA GLU A 1164 14.70 -23.61 -18.94
C GLU A 1164 14.40 -22.77 -20.19
N LYS A 1165 14.28 -23.41 -21.36
CA LYS A 1165 13.69 -22.76 -22.55
C LYS A 1165 12.19 -23.03 -22.57
N ARG A 1166 11.40 -22.06 -22.12
CA ARG A 1166 9.93 -22.11 -22.09
C ARG A 1166 9.33 -21.33 -23.27
N VAL A 1167 10.02 -20.29 -23.74
CA VAL A 1167 9.68 -19.53 -24.96
C VAL A 1167 10.75 -19.76 -26.03
N VAL A 1168 10.40 -20.46 -27.11
CA VAL A 1168 11.33 -20.97 -28.13
C VAL A 1168 11.15 -20.24 -29.46
N LYS A 1169 12.24 -19.64 -29.95
CA LYS A 1169 12.35 -19.09 -31.32
C LYS A 1169 12.54 -20.24 -32.32
N THR A 1170 11.83 -20.22 -33.45
CA THR A 1170 11.83 -21.27 -34.48
C THR A 1170 11.81 -20.68 -35.90
N ASP A 1171 12.24 -21.45 -36.90
CA ASP A 1171 12.22 -21.08 -38.34
C ASP A 1171 10.97 -21.61 -39.08
N LYS A 1172 10.17 -22.46 -38.42
CA LYS A 1172 8.90 -23.00 -38.94
C LYS A 1172 7.95 -21.87 -39.35
N LYS A 1173 7.28 -22.03 -40.48
CA LYS A 1173 6.12 -21.20 -40.84
C LYS A 1173 4.84 -21.77 -40.25
N THR A 1174 3.89 -20.88 -39.97
CA THR A 1174 2.60 -21.22 -39.36
C THR A 1174 1.79 -22.14 -40.28
N PRO A 1175 1.17 -23.22 -39.78
CA PRO A 1175 0.30 -24.06 -40.59
C PRO A 1175 -0.88 -23.27 -41.16
N ASP A 1176 -1.01 -23.27 -42.48
CA ASP A 1176 -2.00 -22.47 -43.21
C ASP A 1176 -3.42 -23.03 -43.00
N SER A 1177 -4.16 -22.47 -42.04
CA SER A 1177 -5.48 -22.92 -41.60
C SER A 1177 -6.57 -22.52 -42.61
N THR A 1178 -6.61 -23.26 -43.71
CA THR A 1178 -7.45 -22.98 -44.89
C THR A 1178 -8.91 -22.66 -44.55
N LEU A 1179 -9.33 -21.45 -44.96
CA LEU A 1179 -10.70 -20.96 -44.89
C LEU A 1179 -11.66 -21.87 -45.66
N THR A 1180 -12.43 -22.69 -44.94
CA THR A 1180 -13.56 -23.44 -45.49
C THR A 1180 -14.87 -22.74 -45.16
N THR A 1181 -15.24 -21.74 -45.98
CA THR A 1181 -16.62 -21.24 -46.03
C THR A 1181 -16.90 -20.66 -47.42
N GLY A 1182 -18.07 -20.97 -47.97
CA GLY A 1182 -18.45 -20.54 -49.32
C GLY A 1182 -18.66 -19.03 -49.40
N GLY A 1183 -18.19 -18.41 -50.48
CA GLY A 1183 -18.34 -16.98 -50.69
C GLY A 1183 -19.75 -16.55 -51.10
N ASN A 1184 -20.07 -15.28 -50.86
CA ASN A 1184 -20.99 -14.51 -51.69
C ASN A 1184 -20.62 -13.02 -51.65
N ASN A 1185 -20.74 -12.34 -52.80
CA ASN A 1185 -20.37 -10.94 -52.95
C ASN A 1185 -21.45 -10.00 -52.43
N ALA A 1186 -21.06 -8.93 -51.72
CA ALA A 1186 -21.84 -7.70 -51.62
C ALA A 1186 -20.92 -6.47 -51.49
N THR A 1187 -20.93 -5.69 -52.56
CA THR A 1187 -20.15 -4.48 -52.87
C THR A 1187 -20.09 -3.43 -51.76
N SER A 1188 -18.98 -2.67 -51.74
CA SER A 1188 -18.88 -1.41 -51.00
C SER A 1188 -19.69 -0.28 -51.65
N THR A 1189 -20.02 0.75 -50.86
CA THR A 1189 -20.17 2.12 -51.37
C THR A 1189 -19.86 3.13 -50.27
N SER A 1190 -18.93 4.05 -50.54
CA SER A 1190 -18.67 5.22 -49.71
C SER A 1190 -19.51 6.41 -50.18
N LYS A 1191 -19.84 7.32 -49.27
CA LYS A 1191 -20.12 8.73 -49.61
C LYS A 1191 -19.98 9.65 -48.40
N ALA A 1192 -19.02 10.56 -48.48
CA ALA A 1192 -19.01 11.75 -47.64
C ALA A 1192 -19.98 12.80 -48.22
N GLY A 1193 -20.50 13.68 -47.37
CA GLY A 1193 -21.32 14.83 -47.77
C GLY A 1193 -21.18 15.94 -46.74
N SER A 1194 -20.71 17.11 -47.16
CA SER A 1194 -20.41 18.26 -46.29
C SER A 1194 -21.32 19.46 -46.59
N GLY A 1195 -21.54 20.30 -45.58
CA GLY A 1195 -22.42 21.47 -45.57
C GLY A 1195 -22.86 21.72 -44.11
N SER A 1196 -22.36 22.70 -43.36
CA SER A 1196 -22.33 24.17 -43.58
C SER A 1196 -23.75 24.77 -43.63
N SER A 1197 -24.05 25.92 -43.01
CA SER A 1197 -23.22 26.89 -42.28
C SER A 1197 -24.08 27.83 -41.38
N SER A 1198 -23.57 29.02 -41.02
CA SER A 1198 -24.16 30.11 -40.21
C SER A 1198 -24.30 29.83 -38.69
N THR A 1199 -23.66 30.55 -37.75
CA THR A 1199 -23.30 31.97 -37.49
C THR A 1199 -24.39 32.80 -36.81
N GLY A 1200 -24.05 33.44 -35.67
CA GLY A 1200 -24.94 34.32 -34.92
C GLY A 1200 -24.31 34.87 -33.62
N ASP A 1201 -23.43 35.86 -33.74
CA ASP A 1201 -22.85 36.59 -32.59
C ASP A 1201 -23.89 37.40 -31.79
N ALA A 1202 -23.63 37.64 -30.50
CA ALA A 1202 -23.40 39.01 -29.98
C ALA A 1202 -23.02 39.04 -28.49
N LYS A 1203 -22.20 40.04 -28.12
CA LYS A 1203 -21.63 40.28 -26.78
C LYS A 1203 -22.46 41.25 -25.95
N GLY A 1204 -22.32 41.16 -24.63
CA GLY A 1204 -22.57 42.27 -23.69
C GLY A 1204 -22.24 41.84 -22.25
N SER A 1205 -21.28 42.31 -21.45
CA SER A 1205 -20.27 43.40 -21.46
C SER A 1205 -20.32 44.10 -20.09
N ARG A 1206 -19.39 43.71 -19.19
CA ARG A 1206 -18.75 44.52 -18.12
C ARG A 1206 -19.59 45.48 -17.25
N SER A 1207 -19.44 45.31 -15.93
CA SER A 1207 -19.01 46.39 -15.03
C SER A 1207 -18.03 45.83 -13.98
N ALA A 1208 -17.33 46.69 -13.22
CA ALA A 1208 -16.27 46.30 -12.28
C ALA A 1208 -16.20 47.25 -11.07
N ALA A 1209 -15.27 46.96 -10.14
CA ALA A 1209 -15.00 47.67 -8.87
C ALA A 1209 -16.08 47.44 -7.77
N SER A 1210 -15.80 47.59 -6.47
CA SER A 1210 -14.56 48.05 -5.80
C SER A 1210 -14.26 47.27 -4.51
N SER A 1211 -12.99 47.31 -4.07
CA SER A 1211 -12.52 46.87 -2.75
C SER A 1211 -12.85 47.86 -1.62
N LEU A 1212 -13.10 47.38 -0.40
CA LEU A 1212 -12.46 47.92 0.82
C LEU A 1212 -12.60 46.97 2.04
N ASP A 1213 -11.61 47.07 2.92
CA ASP A 1213 -11.43 46.65 4.33
C ASP A 1213 -12.57 45.99 5.13
N MET A 1214 -12.18 45.11 6.07
CA MET A 1214 -12.25 45.47 7.50
C MET A 1214 -11.44 44.52 8.42
N ALA A 1215 -10.36 45.03 9.00
CA ALA A 1215 -9.57 44.34 10.03
C ALA A 1215 -10.15 44.57 11.46
N ILE A 1216 -11.45 44.34 11.66
CA ILE A 1216 -12.13 44.54 12.97
C ILE A 1216 -12.95 43.30 13.36
N ILE A 1217 -12.26 42.23 13.72
CA ILE A 1217 -12.85 41.06 14.42
C ILE A 1217 -12.01 40.66 15.65
N PHE A 1218 -10.68 40.76 15.55
CA PHE A 1218 -9.75 40.26 16.59
C PHE A 1218 -9.78 41.03 17.92
N ALA A 1219 -10.35 42.24 17.97
CA ALA A 1219 -10.32 43.11 19.16
C ALA A 1219 -11.44 42.82 20.20
N PHE A 1220 -12.56 42.20 19.80
CA PHE A 1220 -13.73 42.06 20.69
C PHE A 1220 -13.74 40.78 21.55
N VAL A 1221 -13.02 39.73 21.13
CA VAL A 1221 -13.03 38.43 21.84
C VAL A 1221 -12.27 38.50 23.18
N VAL A 1222 -11.18 39.26 23.25
CA VAL A 1222 -10.33 39.36 24.45
C VAL A 1222 -11.01 40.13 25.60
N ALA A 1223 -11.87 41.10 25.28
CA ALA A 1223 -12.57 41.90 26.29
C ALA A 1223 -13.67 41.13 27.03
N ALA A 1224 -14.31 40.13 26.40
CA ALA A 1224 -15.43 39.39 26.97
C ALA A 1224 -15.03 38.38 28.07
N VAL A 1225 -13.78 37.93 28.09
CA VAL A 1225 -13.31 36.85 28.98
C VAL A 1225 -12.96 37.35 30.40
N VAL A 1226 -12.69 38.66 30.56
CA VAL A 1226 -12.24 39.23 31.85
C VAL A 1226 -13.40 39.63 32.78
N SER A 1227 -14.63 39.72 32.27
CA SER A 1227 -15.82 40.15 33.03
C SER A 1227 -16.78 39.03 33.44
N LEU A 1228 -16.32 37.78 33.49
CA LEU A 1228 -17.10 36.61 33.94
C LEU A 1228 -16.46 35.84 35.12
N VAL A 1229 -15.51 36.46 35.83
CA VAL A 1229 -14.84 35.91 37.03
C VAL A 1229 -14.87 36.92 38.20
N MET A 1230 -15.99 37.62 38.34
CA MET A 1230 -16.42 38.39 39.52
C MET A 1230 -17.93 38.24 39.69
#